data_AF-A0A0M4H880-F1
#
_entry.id   AF-A0A0M4H880-F1
#
_cell.length_a   1.000
_cell.length_b   1.000
_cell.length_c   1.000
_cell.angle_alpha   90.00
_cell.angle_beta   90.00
_cell.angle_gamma   90.00
#
_symmetry.space_group_name_H-M   'P 1'
#
loop_
_entity.id
_entity.type
_entity.pdbx_description
1 polymer ?
#
loop_
_entity_poly.entity_id
_entity_poly.type
_entity_poly.pdbx_seq_one_letter_code
_entity_poly.pdbx_strand_id
1 'polypeptide(L)'
;MRVLGVRHHGPGSARALAAALEDYRPDCVLVEGPADADDLLTWVGAPGMEPPVALLAWKTDEPSVASFWPLAVFSPEWQALRWAAAHGVEAHFMDLPSRHVLAEQAEEGEKKDDGAESPGPAAGEPAAADGAPAPAAPPRTDPVAELARLAGYADPEAWWEDAVELRLDGDPFEPLAEAIGLLRETAPETDERTLRREAHMRKVLRAARRRGHERIAVVCGAWHAPALRGRPPAVKADNALLAGMPRVKTQLTWVPWTHQRLAAATGYGAGVTSPGWYHHLFTAPDEPVVRWLTFVARSLREHDLPASSAHVIEAARLAEALAALRGRPMPGLDEVGEATWSVLCEGSTARAELVTREVVVGQTLGAVPDGVPMVPLDADMRATAKRLRLAFSASARSLVLDLRKPTDLARSHLLRRLAIVGVDWGSPRQVSGTGTFKEGWELVWRPELAVDVVAAASWGTTVASAAGHALMERTDTLPAVTGAVEEALDAGLTDALPGLLRALDERAAGESDITHLLASIPALARTQRYGDVRATDTAGLAAVTRAVLARACAGLPAAAGGAGREAAEALRRAVDGVQDVIALLGEEAEERWRECLLATLRARALPGLLAGRITRILLDGEGLTPEDVAGRMSRTLSPGSDPADQAAWVEGFLAGDALLIIEDRRILRLLDEWVRRIDDRAFVDALPSLRRALGSWSKASRRALARRLAQGEQADTTDPTGDDEEEEMLAFAAPVLATVGTILGGGR
;
A
#
# COMPACT_ATOMS: atom_id res chain seq x y z
N MET A 1 -6.33 -44.09 22.94
CA MET A 1 -6.56 -42.82 22.24
C MET A 1 -7.08 -41.80 23.22
N ARG A 2 -6.57 -40.56 23.19
CA ARG A 2 -7.04 -39.43 23.99
C ARG A 2 -7.46 -38.31 23.05
N VAL A 3 -8.68 -37.78 23.19
CA VAL A 3 -9.19 -36.66 22.39
C VAL A 3 -9.16 -35.41 23.27
N LEU A 4 -8.35 -34.45 22.85
CA LEU A 4 -8.06 -33.20 23.53
C LEU A 4 -8.81 -32.10 22.77
N GLY A 5 -10.04 -31.83 23.21
CA GLY A 5 -10.88 -30.77 22.65
C GLY A 5 -10.42 -29.41 23.15
N VAL A 6 -9.92 -28.55 22.26
CA VAL A 6 -9.28 -27.29 22.62
C VAL A 6 -10.07 -26.09 22.10
N ARG A 7 -9.82 -24.92 22.69
CA ARG A 7 -10.02 -23.65 22.00
C ARG A 7 -8.74 -23.28 21.27
N HIS A 8 -8.85 -22.99 19.98
CA HIS A 8 -7.71 -22.50 19.20
C HIS A 8 -7.15 -21.25 19.87
N HIS A 9 -5.82 -21.16 19.96
CA HIS A 9 -5.14 -20.02 20.57
C HIS A 9 -5.50 -19.73 22.04
N GLY A 10 -5.87 -20.75 22.82
CA GLY A 10 -6.10 -20.65 24.27
C GLY A 10 -4.83 -20.93 25.10
N PRO A 11 -4.30 -19.99 25.90
CA PRO A 11 -3.07 -20.19 26.67
C PRO A 11 -3.20 -21.26 27.78
N GLY A 12 -4.31 -21.33 28.50
CA GLY A 12 -4.58 -22.39 29.48
C GLY A 12 -4.84 -23.73 28.80
N SER A 13 -5.59 -23.74 27.69
CA SER A 13 -5.76 -24.92 26.84
C SER A 13 -4.39 -25.48 26.38
N ALA A 14 -3.47 -24.61 25.99
CA ALA A 14 -2.13 -24.99 25.53
C ALA A 14 -1.25 -25.56 26.65
N ARG A 15 -1.31 -24.99 27.86
CA ARG A 15 -0.61 -25.53 29.04
C ARG A 15 -1.15 -26.90 29.45
N ALA A 16 -2.48 -27.02 29.55
CA ALA A 16 -3.13 -28.28 29.90
C ALA A 16 -2.84 -29.37 28.87
N LEU A 17 -2.82 -29.01 27.58
CA LEU A 17 -2.47 -29.93 26.50
C LEU A 17 -1.02 -30.40 26.61
N ALA A 18 -0.07 -29.50 26.86
CA ALA A 18 1.34 -29.87 27.02
C ALA A 18 1.53 -30.87 28.19
N ALA A 19 0.87 -30.62 29.33
CA ALA A 19 0.88 -31.55 30.46
C ALA A 19 0.23 -32.90 30.10
N ALA A 20 -0.93 -32.87 29.42
CA ALA A 20 -1.64 -34.08 29.00
C ALA A 20 -0.84 -34.96 28.03
N LEU A 21 -0.04 -34.35 27.14
CA LEU A 21 0.86 -35.08 26.25
C LEU A 21 2.03 -35.71 26.99
N GLU A 22 2.63 -35.00 27.95
CA GLU A 22 3.72 -35.55 28.77
C GLU A 22 3.26 -36.73 29.63
N ASP A 23 2.05 -36.66 30.17
CA ASP A 23 1.46 -37.75 30.96
C ASP A 23 1.07 -38.95 30.09
N TYR A 24 0.42 -38.70 28.95
CA TYR A 24 -0.12 -39.77 28.09
C TYR A 24 0.96 -40.46 27.25
N ARG A 25 1.99 -39.71 26.86
CA ARG A 25 3.09 -40.12 25.98
C ARG A 25 2.60 -40.83 24.72
N PRO A 26 1.84 -40.13 23.85
CA PRO A 26 1.32 -40.74 22.64
C PRO A 26 2.43 -41.25 21.71
N ASP A 27 2.10 -42.26 20.91
CA ASP A 27 2.94 -42.77 19.80
C ASP A 27 2.55 -42.17 18.45
N CYS A 28 1.50 -41.34 18.41
CA CYS A 28 1.08 -40.55 17.26
C CYS A 28 0.24 -39.35 17.73
N VAL A 29 0.47 -38.17 17.15
CA VAL A 29 -0.29 -36.95 17.43
C VAL A 29 -1.04 -36.51 16.17
N LEU A 30 -2.36 -36.43 16.23
CA LEU A 30 -3.19 -35.92 15.15
C LEU A 30 -3.68 -34.52 15.53
N VAL A 31 -3.45 -33.53 14.67
CA VAL A 31 -3.74 -32.12 14.94
C VAL A 31 -4.69 -31.58 13.89
N GLU A 32 -5.70 -30.84 14.32
CA GLU A 32 -6.58 -30.11 13.42
C GLU A 32 -5.80 -29.10 12.58
N GLY A 33 -5.93 -29.23 11.27
CA GLY A 33 -5.22 -28.47 10.26
C GLY A 33 -5.27 -29.19 8.91
N PRO A 34 -4.84 -28.55 7.82
CA PRO A 34 -5.01 -29.09 6.48
C PRO A 34 -4.15 -30.34 6.25
N ALA A 35 -4.79 -31.48 5.98
CA ALA A 35 -4.10 -32.78 5.85
C ALA A 35 -3.11 -32.89 4.67
N ASP A 36 -3.06 -31.90 3.76
CA ASP A 36 -2.04 -31.80 2.71
C ASP A 36 -0.84 -30.91 3.08
N ALA A 37 -0.72 -30.50 4.34
CA ALA A 37 0.43 -29.76 4.87
C ALA A 37 1.44 -30.64 5.66
N ASP A 38 1.25 -31.96 5.71
CA ASP A 38 2.09 -32.87 6.52
C ASP A 38 3.60 -32.75 6.22
N ASP A 39 3.97 -32.57 4.95
CA ASP A 39 5.38 -32.42 4.55
C ASP A 39 6.06 -31.19 5.19
N LEU A 40 5.26 -30.19 5.61
CA LEU A 40 5.75 -28.97 6.25
C LEU A 40 6.00 -29.15 7.76
N LEU A 41 5.55 -30.25 8.37
CA LEU A 41 5.73 -30.51 9.80
C LEU A 41 7.20 -30.66 10.20
N THR A 42 8.06 -31.06 9.26
CA THR A 42 9.51 -31.17 9.50
C THR A 42 10.14 -29.85 9.96
N TRP A 43 9.51 -28.70 9.68
CA TRP A 43 10.03 -27.37 10.01
C TRP A 43 9.64 -26.89 11.42
N VAL A 44 8.64 -27.49 12.07
CA VAL A 44 8.17 -27.06 13.40
C VAL A 44 9.26 -27.18 14.47
N GLY A 45 10.15 -28.16 14.32
CA GLY A 45 11.31 -28.38 15.19
C GLY A 45 12.54 -27.55 14.83
N ALA A 46 12.57 -26.89 13.67
CA ALA A 46 13.78 -26.31 13.10
C ALA A 46 14.23 -25.02 13.83
N PRO A 47 15.54 -24.77 13.97
CA PRO A 47 16.05 -23.51 14.49
C PRO A 47 15.59 -22.31 13.64
N GLY A 48 15.08 -21.26 14.30
CA GLY A 48 14.56 -20.06 13.63
C GLY A 48 13.07 -20.12 13.25
N MET A 49 12.36 -21.20 13.60
CA MET A 49 10.90 -21.27 13.51
C MET A 49 10.29 -20.71 14.79
N GLU A 50 9.80 -19.47 14.72
CA GLU A 50 9.31 -18.72 15.88
C GLU A 50 7.89 -18.21 15.62
N PRO A 51 6.85 -18.72 16.32
CA PRO A 51 5.49 -18.23 16.17
C PRO A 51 5.37 -16.77 16.68
N PRO A 52 4.42 -15.97 16.15
CA PRO A 52 3.29 -16.39 15.32
C PRO A 52 3.68 -16.67 13.86
N VAL A 53 3.28 -17.84 13.36
CA VAL A 53 3.48 -18.30 11.98
C VAL A 53 2.15 -18.80 11.42
N ALA A 54 2.01 -18.90 10.11
CA ALA A 54 0.83 -19.48 9.49
C ALA A 54 1.22 -20.48 8.41
N LEU A 55 0.43 -21.54 8.26
CA LEU A 55 0.39 -22.28 7.00
C LEU A 55 -0.34 -21.39 6.00
N LEU A 56 0.31 -21.07 4.89
CA LEU A 56 -0.28 -20.42 3.72
C LEU A 56 -0.52 -21.49 2.66
N ALA A 57 -1.76 -21.61 2.18
CA ALA A 57 -2.08 -22.37 0.98
C ALA A 57 -2.68 -21.44 -0.07
N TRP A 58 -2.32 -21.64 -1.34
CA TRP A 58 -2.89 -20.88 -2.46
C TRP A 58 -3.18 -21.78 -3.67
N LYS A 59 -4.12 -21.35 -4.50
CA LYS A 59 -4.43 -21.96 -5.80
C LYS A 59 -3.30 -21.62 -6.79
N THR A 60 -2.73 -22.63 -7.45
CA THR A 60 -1.47 -22.47 -8.21
C THR A 60 -1.59 -21.53 -9.41
N ASP A 61 -2.75 -21.52 -10.07
CA ASP A 61 -3.08 -20.70 -11.24
C ASP A 61 -3.72 -19.34 -10.89
N GLU A 62 -4.12 -19.15 -9.63
CA GLU A 62 -4.74 -17.92 -9.15
C GLU A 62 -4.34 -17.67 -7.69
N PRO A 63 -3.13 -17.16 -7.43
CA PRO A 63 -2.60 -17.03 -6.06
C PRO A 63 -3.40 -16.13 -5.12
N SER A 64 -4.26 -15.25 -5.67
CA SER A 64 -5.20 -14.43 -4.89
C SER A 64 -6.23 -15.28 -4.12
N VAL A 65 -6.53 -16.49 -4.59
CA VAL A 65 -7.33 -17.47 -3.85
C VAL A 65 -6.41 -18.21 -2.88
N ALA A 66 -6.30 -17.69 -1.67
CA ALA A 66 -5.42 -18.20 -0.62
C ALA A 66 -6.12 -18.30 0.75
N SER A 67 -5.59 -19.16 1.61
CA SER A 67 -6.05 -19.34 2.99
C SER A 67 -4.88 -19.48 3.94
N PHE A 68 -5.09 -19.03 5.17
CA PHE A 68 -4.10 -19.07 6.24
C PHE A 68 -4.63 -19.87 7.43
N TRP A 69 -3.75 -20.69 8.03
CA TRP A 69 -3.98 -21.33 9.32
C TRP A 69 -2.92 -20.82 10.30
N PRO A 70 -3.21 -19.72 11.02
CA PRO A 70 -2.25 -19.11 11.91
C PRO A 70 -2.08 -19.93 13.19
N LEU A 71 -0.87 -19.92 13.74
CA LEU A 71 -0.46 -20.60 14.95
C LEU A 71 0.42 -19.66 15.78
N ALA A 72 0.16 -19.60 17.07
CA ALA A 72 0.91 -18.82 18.04
C ALA A 72 1.59 -19.75 19.05
N VAL A 73 2.51 -19.22 19.86
CA VAL A 73 3.11 -20.01 20.95
C VAL A 73 2.04 -20.52 21.92
N PHE A 74 0.95 -19.78 22.09
CA PHE A 74 -0.18 -20.15 22.94
C PHE A 74 -1.28 -20.93 22.19
N SER A 75 -1.01 -21.42 20.97
CA SER A 75 -1.90 -22.35 20.28
C SER A 75 -1.67 -23.78 20.79
N PRO A 76 -2.72 -24.48 21.27
CA PRO A 76 -2.60 -25.89 21.67
C PRO A 76 -2.10 -26.79 20.52
N GLU A 77 -2.49 -26.50 19.29
CA GLU A 77 -2.03 -27.18 18.07
C GLU A 77 -0.51 -27.01 17.89
N TRP A 78 -0.01 -25.79 18.06
CA TRP A 78 1.43 -25.50 17.99
C TRP A 78 2.20 -26.27 19.06
N GLN A 79 1.69 -26.28 20.31
CA GLN A 79 2.30 -27.03 21.40
C GLN A 79 2.31 -28.53 21.12
N ALA A 80 1.25 -29.08 20.53
CA ALA A 80 1.18 -30.49 20.14
C ALA A 80 2.24 -30.84 19.09
N LEU A 81 2.36 -30.03 18.03
CA LEU A 81 3.34 -30.23 16.97
C LEU A 81 4.78 -30.07 17.49
N ARG A 82 5.03 -29.07 18.34
CA ARG A 82 6.33 -28.86 19.00
C ARG A 82 6.70 -30.02 19.91
N TRP A 83 5.76 -30.53 20.70
CA TRP A 83 5.99 -31.70 21.56
C TRP A 83 6.33 -32.93 20.72
N ALA A 84 5.57 -33.19 19.64
CA ALA A 84 5.84 -34.33 18.75
C ALA A 84 7.22 -34.24 18.11
N ALA A 85 7.60 -33.07 17.59
CA ALA A 85 8.92 -32.83 17.02
C ALA A 85 10.06 -33.01 18.04
N ALA A 86 9.88 -32.54 19.29
CA ALA A 86 10.87 -32.69 20.36
C ALA A 86 11.06 -34.14 20.82
N HIS A 87 10.01 -34.97 20.73
CA HIS A 87 10.03 -36.37 21.16
C HIS A 87 10.23 -37.37 20.01
N GLY A 88 10.36 -36.90 18.76
CA GLY A 88 10.47 -37.76 17.59
C GLY A 88 9.22 -38.60 17.33
N VAL A 89 8.04 -38.11 17.75
CA VAL A 89 6.75 -38.78 17.57
C VAL A 89 6.13 -38.34 16.24
N GLU A 90 5.52 -39.28 15.51
CA GLU A 90 4.84 -39.01 14.24
C GLU A 90 3.62 -38.10 14.48
N ALA A 91 3.53 -37.01 13.71
CA ALA A 91 2.41 -36.08 13.75
C ALA A 91 1.77 -35.94 12.36
N HIS A 92 0.46 -35.75 12.33
CA HIS A 92 -0.29 -35.51 11.10
C HIS A 92 -1.36 -34.44 11.31
N PHE A 93 -1.58 -33.66 10.27
CA PHE A 93 -2.80 -32.88 10.14
C PHE A 93 -3.98 -33.79 9.78
N MET A 94 -5.15 -33.53 10.38
CA MET A 94 -6.31 -34.43 10.25
C MET A 94 -7.58 -33.79 9.69
N ASP A 95 -7.59 -32.51 9.39
CA ASP A 95 -8.77 -31.83 8.84
C ASP A 95 -8.78 -31.83 7.30
N LEU A 96 -9.83 -31.26 6.69
CA LEU A 96 -9.96 -31.15 5.24
C LEU A 96 -8.69 -30.58 4.60
N PRO A 97 -8.16 -31.23 3.56
CA PRO A 97 -7.06 -30.71 2.77
C PRO A 97 -7.37 -29.32 2.20
N SER A 98 -6.34 -28.47 2.14
CA SER A 98 -6.45 -27.09 1.64
C SER A 98 -7.04 -27.01 0.23
N ARG A 99 -6.77 -27.99 -0.64
CA ARG A 99 -7.34 -28.08 -2.00
C ARG A 99 -8.86 -28.11 -2.07
N HIS A 100 -9.54 -28.57 -1.02
CA HIS A 100 -11.00 -28.59 -0.96
C HIS A 100 -11.51 -27.25 -0.42
N VAL A 101 -10.84 -26.71 0.61
CA VAL A 101 -11.15 -25.39 1.18
C VAL A 101 -11.03 -24.28 0.13
N LEU A 102 -9.95 -24.27 -0.65
CA LEU A 102 -9.73 -23.27 -1.69
C LEU A 102 -10.65 -23.45 -2.91
N ALA A 103 -11.13 -24.67 -3.17
CA ALA A 103 -12.09 -24.91 -4.23
C ALA A 103 -13.47 -24.34 -3.87
N GLU A 104 -13.93 -24.55 -2.63
CA GLU A 104 -15.17 -23.95 -2.13
C GLU A 104 -15.10 -22.40 -2.16
N GLN A 105 -13.96 -21.81 -1.78
CA GLN A 105 -13.75 -20.36 -1.85
C GLN A 105 -13.77 -19.79 -3.27
N ALA A 106 -13.15 -20.48 -4.23
CA ALA A 106 -13.17 -20.05 -5.63
C ALA A 106 -14.60 -20.03 -6.20
N GLU A 107 -15.39 -21.06 -5.92
CA GLU A 107 -16.80 -21.12 -6.36
C GLU A 107 -17.69 -20.06 -5.68
N GLU A 108 -17.40 -19.68 -4.44
CA GLU A 108 -18.08 -18.59 -3.73
C GLU A 108 -17.70 -17.21 -4.27
N GLY A 109 -16.44 -17.02 -4.67
CA GLY A 109 -15.95 -15.80 -5.33
C GLY A 109 -16.60 -15.56 -6.68
N GLU A 110 -16.69 -16.59 -7.52
CA GLU A 110 -17.36 -16.54 -8.83
C GLU A 110 -18.85 -16.17 -8.71
N LYS A 111 -19.54 -16.60 -7.64
CA LYS A 111 -20.95 -16.26 -7.39
C LYS A 111 -21.15 -14.83 -6.87
N LYS A 112 -20.11 -14.19 -6.34
CA LYS A 112 -20.15 -12.81 -5.83
C LYS A 112 -19.74 -11.77 -6.89
N ASP A 113 -19.04 -12.16 -7.95
CA ASP A 113 -18.69 -11.23 -9.04
C ASP A 113 -19.92 -10.79 -9.87
N ASP A 114 -21.05 -11.49 -9.74
CA ASP A 114 -22.38 -11.04 -10.22
C ASP A 114 -23.09 -10.04 -9.28
N GLY A 115 -22.41 -9.56 -8.21
CA GLY A 115 -22.92 -8.55 -7.27
C GLY A 115 -21.87 -8.09 -6.26
N ALA A 116 -21.22 -6.96 -6.55
CA ALA A 116 -20.13 -6.35 -5.78
C ALA A 116 -20.28 -6.34 -4.24
N GLU A 117 -19.42 -7.09 -3.54
CA GLU A 117 -18.35 -6.64 -2.63
C GLU A 117 -17.77 -7.85 -1.85
N SER A 118 -16.44 -7.84 -1.65
CA SER A 118 -15.57 -8.94 -1.22
C SER A 118 -15.90 -9.61 0.13
N PRO A 119 -15.67 -10.93 0.30
CA PRO A 119 -15.54 -11.56 1.61
C PRO A 119 -14.12 -12.06 1.93
N GLY A 120 -13.73 -11.92 3.20
CA GLY A 120 -12.56 -12.60 3.79
C GLY A 120 -12.86 -14.06 4.17
N PRO A 121 -11.82 -14.87 4.44
CA PRO A 121 -11.96 -16.30 4.68
C PRO A 121 -12.53 -16.59 6.07
N ALA A 122 -13.58 -17.42 6.11
CA ALA A 122 -14.27 -17.83 7.32
C ALA A 122 -13.62 -19.06 7.99
N ALA A 123 -13.19 -18.89 9.24
CA ALA A 123 -13.14 -19.92 10.25
C ALA A 123 -14.13 -19.56 11.38
N GLY A 124 -15.12 -20.43 11.60
CA GLY A 124 -15.84 -20.67 12.87
C GLY A 124 -16.53 -19.52 13.62
N GLU A 125 -17.84 -19.39 13.37
CA GLU A 125 -18.93 -18.82 14.22
C GLU A 125 -19.12 -17.29 14.35
N PRO A 126 -20.39 -16.82 14.45
CA PRO A 126 -20.80 -15.54 13.85
C PRO A 126 -20.81 -14.37 14.84
N ALA A 127 -20.24 -13.23 14.42
CA ALA A 127 -20.52 -11.93 15.02
C ALA A 127 -21.65 -11.23 14.24
N ALA A 128 -22.67 -10.77 14.96
CA ALA A 128 -23.80 -10.03 14.42
C ALA A 128 -23.38 -8.65 13.88
N ALA A 129 -23.80 -8.32 12.66
CA ALA A 129 -23.80 -6.96 12.14
C ALA A 129 -25.07 -6.72 11.33
N ASP A 130 -25.72 -5.60 11.61
CA ASP A 130 -27.02 -5.18 11.08
C ASP A 130 -27.00 -4.91 9.56
N GLY A 131 -27.80 -5.68 8.83
CA GLY A 131 -28.15 -5.47 7.42
C GLY A 131 -29.41 -6.28 7.09
N ALA A 132 -30.33 -5.71 6.29
CA ALA A 132 -31.69 -6.22 6.09
C ALA A 132 -31.76 -7.72 5.68
N PRO A 133 -32.77 -8.49 6.16
CA PRO A 133 -32.68 -9.95 6.18
C PRO A 133 -32.97 -10.59 4.82
N ALA A 134 -31.98 -11.33 4.31
CA ALA A 134 -32.22 -12.51 3.48
C ALA A 134 -32.85 -13.62 4.35
N PRO A 135 -33.60 -14.60 3.78
CA PRO A 135 -34.28 -15.63 4.58
C PRO A 135 -33.26 -16.40 5.43
N ALA A 136 -33.35 -16.20 6.75
CA ALA A 136 -32.39 -16.69 7.73
C ALA A 136 -32.42 -18.21 7.84
N ALA A 137 -31.25 -18.83 7.74
CA ALA A 137 -31.01 -20.15 8.31
C ALA A 137 -31.34 -20.12 9.82
N PRO A 138 -31.83 -21.22 10.43
CA PRO A 138 -32.13 -21.24 11.86
C PRO A 138 -30.89 -20.84 12.68
N PRO A 139 -31.05 -20.09 13.78
CA PRO A 139 -29.92 -19.65 14.59
C PRO A 139 -29.18 -20.87 15.14
N ARG A 140 -27.88 -20.98 14.81
CA ARG A 140 -26.97 -21.98 15.39
C ARG A 140 -26.93 -21.73 16.90
N THR A 141 -27.21 -22.75 17.70
CA THR A 141 -27.01 -22.68 19.15
C THR A 141 -25.51 -22.64 19.41
N ASP A 142 -24.97 -21.53 19.94
CA ASP A 142 -23.60 -21.46 20.42
C ASP A 142 -23.49 -22.38 21.66
N PRO A 143 -22.75 -23.49 21.57
CA PRO A 143 -22.64 -24.47 22.64
C PRO A 143 -21.93 -23.91 23.87
N VAL A 144 -20.92 -23.06 23.67
CA VAL A 144 -20.16 -22.42 24.75
C VAL A 144 -21.06 -21.41 25.46
N ALA A 145 -21.88 -20.67 24.71
CA ALA A 145 -22.87 -19.77 25.30
C ALA A 145 -23.90 -20.48 26.16
N GLU A 146 -24.36 -21.67 25.75
CA GLU A 146 -25.31 -22.44 26.56
C GLU A 146 -24.66 -23.01 27.83
N LEU A 147 -23.41 -23.50 27.76
CA LEU A 147 -22.66 -23.92 28.95
C LEU A 147 -22.45 -22.75 29.92
N ALA A 148 -22.06 -21.59 29.41
CA ALA A 148 -21.87 -20.39 30.21
C ALA A 148 -23.18 -19.94 30.90
N ARG A 149 -24.28 -19.91 30.15
CA ARG A 149 -25.62 -19.58 30.68
C ARG A 149 -26.03 -20.54 31.81
N LEU A 150 -25.80 -21.84 31.63
CA LEU A 150 -26.08 -22.86 32.65
C LEU A 150 -25.16 -22.70 33.88
N ALA A 151 -23.92 -22.25 33.69
CA ALA A 151 -22.98 -21.93 34.75
C ALA A 151 -23.24 -20.58 35.44
N GLY A 152 -24.24 -19.81 34.99
CA GLY A 152 -24.61 -18.51 35.57
C GLY A 152 -23.83 -17.32 35.02
N TYR A 153 -23.11 -17.49 33.91
CA TYR A 153 -22.39 -16.41 33.23
C TYR A 153 -23.28 -15.76 32.17
N ALA A 154 -23.24 -14.42 32.10
CA ALA A 154 -23.91 -13.66 31.05
C ALA A 154 -23.06 -13.57 29.77
N ASP A 155 -21.73 -13.64 29.92
CA ASP A 155 -20.77 -13.63 28.83
C ASP A 155 -20.12 -15.02 28.68
N PRO A 156 -20.30 -15.70 27.53
CA PRO A 156 -19.67 -16.99 27.24
C PRO A 156 -18.14 -16.97 27.30
N GLU A 157 -17.54 -15.85 26.91
CA GLU A 157 -16.10 -15.69 26.87
C GLU A 157 -15.53 -15.61 28.29
N ALA A 158 -16.15 -14.82 29.17
CA ALA A 158 -15.79 -14.77 30.59
C ALA A 158 -15.86 -16.15 31.27
N TRP A 159 -16.89 -16.96 30.95
CA TRP A 159 -16.98 -18.32 31.46
C TRP A 159 -15.80 -19.19 31.01
N TRP A 160 -15.48 -19.16 29.71
CA TRP A 160 -14.38 -19.95 29.16
C TRP A 160 -13.02 -19.53 29.76
N GLU A 161 -12.79 -18.23 29.89
CA GLU A 161 -11.59 -17.68 30.53
C GLU A 161 -11.43 -18.23 31.96
N ASP A 162 -12.48 -18.17 32.79
CA ASP A 162 -12.43 -18.63 34.18
C ASP A 162 -12.35 -20.16 34.30
N ALA A 163 -13.10 -20.89 33.46
CA ALA A 163 -13.25 -22.34 33.56
C ALA A 163 -12.10 -23.12 32.90
N VAL A 164 -11.39 -22.52 31.94
CA VAL A 164 -10.34 -23.20 31.16
C VAL A 164 -9.04 -22.38 31.13
N GLU A 165 -9.07 -21.13 30.67
CA GLU A 165 -7.82 -20.42 30.31
C GLU A 165 -7.01 -19.91 31.51
N LEU A 166 -7.70 -19.49 32.58
CA LEU A 166 -7.11 -18.98 33.82
C LEU A 166 -6.83 -20.09 34.85
N ARG A 167 -7.29 -21.32 34.60
CA ARG A 167 -6.94 -22.46 35.47
C ARG A 167 -5.48 -22.84 35.26
N LEU A 168 -4.72 -22.90 36.35
CA LEU A 168 -3.32 -23.33 36.33
C LEU A 168 -3.16 -24.85 36.53
N ASP A 169 -4.18 -25.51 37.08
CA ASP A 169 -4.16 -26.95 37.40
C ASP A 169 -5.38 -27.71 36.88
N GLY A 170 -5.15 -28.95 36.43
CA GLY A 170 -6.19 -29.93 36.05
C GLY A 170 -6.20 -30.30 34.56
N ASP A 171 -6.82 -31.45 34.24
CA ASP A 171 -7.12 -31.89 32.88
C ASP A 171 -8.58 -31.53 32.52
N PRO A 172 -8.82 -30.50 31.69
CA PRO A 172 -10.18 -30.07 31.34
C PRO A 172 -10.81 -30.89 30.20
N PHE A 173 -10.06 -31.76 29.52
CA PHE A 173 -10.47 -32.28 28.21
C PHE A 173 -11.57 -33.35 28.28
N GLU A 174 -11.56 -34.21 29.30
CA GLU A 174 -12.63 -35.21 29.48
C GLU A 174 -13.96 -34.56 29.85
N PRO A 175 -14.04 -33.72 30.91
CA PRO A 175 -15.31 -33.11 31.31
C PRO A 175 -15.88 -32.18 30.24
N LEU A 176 -15.01 -31.45 29.53
CA LEU A 176 -15.44 -30.57 28.45
C LEU A 176 -16.03 -31.35 27.27
N ALA A 177 -15.40 -32.45 26.87
CA ALA A 177 -15.93 -33.26 25.77
C ALA A 177 -17.25 -33.96 26.15
N GLU A 178 -17.44 -34.34 27.41
CA GLU A 178 -18.71 -34.87 27.91
C GLU A 178 -19.81 -33.79 27.85
N ALA A 179 -19.52 -32.58 28.36
CA ALA A 179 -20.46 -31.46 28.33
C ALA A 179 -20.89 -31.08 26.89
N ILE A 180 -19.92 -30.97 25.97
CA ILE A 180 -20.21 -30.70 24.55
C ILE A 180 -20.95 -31.87 23.90
N GLY A 181 -20.62 -33.11 24.29
CA GLY A 181 -21.33 -34.31 23.84
C GLY A 181 -22.83 -34.24 24.17
N LEU A 182 -23.16 -33.90 25.42
CA LEU A 182 -24.56 -33.73 25.87
C LEU A 182 -25.28 -32.63 25.09
N LEU A 183 -24.60 -31.52 24.77
CA LEU A 183 -25.19 -30.48 23.92
C LEU A 183 -25.48 -30.98 22.51
N ARG A 184 -24.55 -31.73 21.91
CA ARG A 184 -24.72 -32.33 20.57
C ARG A 184 -25.81 -33.41 20.52
N GLU A 185 -26.16 -34.04 21.64
CA GLU A 185 -27.32 -34.93 21.72
C GLU A 185 -28.64 -34.14 21.63
N THR A 186 -28.71 -32.97 22.26
CA THR A 186 -29.90 -32.11 22.22
C THR A 186 -30.04 -31.31 20.91
N ALA A 187 -28.91 -30.91 20.31
CA ALA A 187 -28.84 -30.19 19.06
C ALA A 187 -27.79 -30.86 18.14
N PRO A 188 -28.19 -31.88 17.35
CA PRO A 188 -27.27 -32.57 16.45
C PRO A 188 -26.66 -31.63 15.41
N GLU A 189 -25.40 -31.90 15.05
CA GLU A 189 -24.72 -31.16 13.98
C GLU A 189 -25.38 -31.45 12.63
N THR A 190 -25.71 -30.38 11.91
CA THR A 190 -26.39 -30.43 10.60
C THR A 190 -25.62 -29.70 9.51
N ASP A 191 -24.59 -28.94 9.86
CA ASP A 191 -23.75 -28.24 8.91
C ASP A 191 -22.93 -29.22 8.06
N GLU A 192 -23.16 -29.19 6.75
CA GLU A 192 -22.53 -30.13 5.83
C GLU A 192 -21.00 -29.98 5.82
N ARG A 193 -20.49 -28.75 5.92
CA ARG A 193 -19.05 -28.49 5.97
C ARG A 193 -18.42 -29.13 7.21
N THR A 194 -19.03 -28.93 8.38
CA THR A 194 -18.58 -29.57 9.63
C THR A 194 -18.64 -31.09 9.56
N LEU A 195 -19.71 -31.67 9.01
CA LEU A 195 -19.82 -33.12 8.83
C LEU A 195 -18.74 -33.68 7.90
N ARG A 196 -18.38 -32.96 6.82
CA ARG A 196 -17.27 -33.33 5.91
C ARG A 196 -15.92 -33.27 6.62
N ARG A 197 -15.66 -32.23 7.42
CA ARG A 197 -14.45 -32.10 8.26
C ARG A 197 -14.32 -33.29 9.21
N GLU A 198 -15.36 -33.57 9.98
CA GLU A 198 -15.36 -34.69 10.92
C GLU A 198 -15.21 -36.06 10.22
N ALA A 199 -15.80 -36.23 9.03
CA ALA A 199 -15.62 -37.45 8.23
C ALA A 199 -14.15 -37.62 7.77
N HIS A 200 -13.49 -36.53 7.39
CA HIS A 200 -12.07 -36.53 7.04
C HIS A 200 -11.19 -36.85 8.25
N MET A 201 -11.44 -36.18 9.37
CA MET A 201 -10.78 -36.42 10.67
C MET A 201 -10.85 -37.90 11.08
N ARG A 202 -12.04 -38.51 10.99
CA ARG A 202 -12.20 -39.95 11.27
C ARG A 202 -11.46 -40.83 10.26
N LYS A 203 -11.36 -40.43 8.99
CA LYS A 203 -10.59 -41.16 7.97
C LYS A 203 -9.09 -41.17 8.29
N VAL A 204 -8.53 -40.03 8.71
CA VAL A 204 -7.12 -39.92 9.14
C VAL A 204 -6.88 -40.74 10.42
N LEU A 205 -7.76 -40.63 11.41
CA LEU A 205 -7.68 -41.44 12.64
C LEU A 205 -7.70 -42.95 12.36
N ARG A 206 -8.57 -43.42 11.45
CA ARG A 206 -8.58 -44.83 11.02
C ARG A 206 -7.31 -45.21 10.26
N ALA A 207 -6.66 -44.28 9.56
CA ALA A 207 -5.38 -44.53 8.90
C ALA A 207 -4.25 -44.71 9.92
N ALA A 208 -4.17 -43.84 10.93
CA ALA A 208 -3.20 -43.96 12.02
C ALA A 208 -3.33 -45.31 12.76
N ARG A 209 -4.56 -45.71 13.14
CA ARG A 209 -4.79 -47.03 13.76
C ARG A 209 -4.36 -48.19 12.86
N ARG A 210 -4.59 -48.09 11.54
CA ARG A 210 -4.16 -49.13 10.57
C ARG A 210 -2.63 -49.20 10.41
N ARG A 211 -1.91 -48.10 10.65
CA ARG A 211 -0.43 -48.08 10.69
C ARG A 211 0.14 -48.70 11.96
N GLY A 212 -0.71 -49.03 12.95
CA GLY A 212 -0.31 -49.74 14.17
C GLY A 212 -0.12 -48.84 15.40
N HIS A 213 -0.44 -47.55 15.32
CA HIS A 213 -0.39 -46.67 16.50
C HIS A 213 -1.47 -47.04 17.52
N GLU A 214 -1.08 -47.25 18.77
CA GLU A 214 -1.96 -47.67 19.86
C GLU A 214 -2.36 -46.49 20.75
N ARG A 215 -1.41 -45.56 21.01
CA ARG A 215 -1.58 -44.41 21.88
C ARG A 215 -1.66 -43.12 21.07
N ILE A 216 -2.79 -42.93 20.39
CA ILE A 216 -3.03 -41.73 19.57
C ILE A 216 -3.56 -40.58 20.44
N ALA A 217 -2.92 -39.41 20.40
CA ALA A 217 -3.50 -38.15 20.87
C ALA A 217 -4.14 -37.40 19.70
N VAL A 218 -5.34 -36.89 19.88
CA VAL A 218 -6.09 -36.10 18.89
C VAL A 218 -6.28 -34.70 19.47
N VAL A 219 -5.86 -33.67 18.75
CA VAL A 219 -5.99 -32.26 19.12
C VAL A 219 -6.90 -31.59 18.10
N CYS A 220 -8.08 -31.19 18.53
CA CYS A 220 -9.08 -30.56 17.67
C CYS A 220 -9.91 -29.55 18.45
N GLY A 221 -10.58 -28.64 17.75
CA GLY A 221 -11.58 -27.76 18.31
C GLY A 221 -12.56 -28.55 19.18
N ALA A 222 -12.91 -27.99 20.34
CA ALA A 222 -13.70 -28.67 21.35
C ALA A 222 -15.05 -29.20 20.81
N TRP A 223 -15.65 -28.49 19.84
CA TRP A 223 -16.86 -28.90 19.14
C TRP A 223 -16.73 -30.23 18.38
N HIS A 224 -15.57 -30.51 17.78
CA HIS A 224 -15.31 -31.72 17.01
C HIS A 224 -15.01 -32.94 17.91
N ALA A 225 -14.59 -32.71 19.17
CA ALA A 225 -14.14 -33.78 20.05
C ALA A 225 -15.15 -34.93 20.21
N PRO A 226 -16.46 -34.70 20.44
CA PRO A 226 -17.43 -35.78 20.55
C PRO A 226 -17.54 -36.67 19.30
N ALA A 227 -17.38 -36.10 18.11
CA ALA A 227 -17.46 -36.85 16.84
C ALA A 227 -16.27 -37.79 16.59
N LEU A 228 -15.19 -37.63 17.36
CA LEU A 228 -13.98 -38.44 17.32
C LEU A 228 -13.90 -39.42 18.50
N ARG A 229 -14.78 -39.27 19.49
CA ARG A 229 -14.92 -40.16 20.64
C ARG A 229 -15.97 -41.24 20.38
N GLY A 230 -15.89 -42.33 21.14
CA GLY A 230 -16.86 -43.42 21.07
C GLY A 230 -16.80 -44.28 19.79
N ARG A 231 -17.95 -44.85 19.41
CA ARG A 231 -18.08 -45.76 18.26
C ARG A 231 -18.27 -44.92 16.98
N PRO A 232 -17.30 -44.90 16.05
CA PRO A 232 -17.40 -44.07 14.86
C PRO A 232 -18.48 -44.60 13.89
N PRO A 233 -19.04 -43.73 13.04
CA PRO A 233 -19.90 -44.14 11.93
C PRO A 233 -19.24 -45.18 11.01
N ALA A 234 -20.05 -45.86 10.20
CA ALA A 234 -19.56 -46.78 9.18
C ALA A 234 -18.70 -46.04 8.15
N VAL A 235 -17.60 -46.67 7.69
CA VAL A 235 -16.68 -46.09 6.70
C VAL A 235 -17.40 -45.64 5.42
N LYS A 236 -18.46 -46.36 5.02
CA LYS A 236 -19.28 -46.01 3.85
C LYS A 236 -20.00 -44.66 4.01
N ALA A 237 -20.41 -44.29 5.23
CA ALA A 237 -21.09 -43.03 5.50
C ALA A 237 -20.11 -41.85 5.37
N ASP A 238 -18.93 -41.95 5.98
CA ASP A 238 -17.90 -40.92 5.85
C ASP A 238 -17.43 -40.77 4.38
N ASN A 239 -17.26 -41.89 3.66
CA ASN A 239 -16.90 -41.85 2.25
C ASN A 239 -17.98 -41.20 1.37
N ALA A 240 -19.27 -41.34 1.73
CA ALA A 240 -20.36 -40.69 1.01
C ALA A 240 -20.33 -39.16 1.19
N LEU A 241 -20.03 -38.67 2.40
CA LEU A 241 -19.87 -37.24 2.68
C LEU A 241 -18.70 -36.61 1.93
N LEU A 242 -17.61 -37.36 1.77
CA LEU A 242 -16.39 -36.89 1.10
C LEU A 242 -16.40 -37.08 -0.43
N ALA A 243 -17.39 -37.81 -0.97
CA ALA A 243 -17.46 -38.10 -2.40
C ALA A 243 -17.90 -36.87 -3.19
N GLY A 244 -17.24 -36.60 -4.32
CA GLY A 244 -17.62 -35.52 -5.23
C GLY A 244 -17.25 -34.11 -4.76
N MET A 245 -16.50 -33.95 -3.67
CA MET A 245 -16.04 -32.63 -3.23
C MET A 245 -15.16 -31.94 -4.29
N PRO A 246 -15.36 -30.64 -4.56
CA PRO A 246 -14.56 -29.89 -5.52
C PRO A 246 -13.10 -29.83 -5.05
N ARG A 247 -12.17 -29.73 -6.01
CA ARG A 247 -10.73 -29.71 -5.72
C ARG A 247 -9.97 -28.84 -6.71
N VAL A 248 -8.99 -28.10 -6.22
CA VAL A 248 -8.04 -27.31 -7.03
C VAL A 248 -6.60 -27.76 -6.79
N LYS A 249 -5.68 -27.34 -7.66
CA LYS A 249 -4.24 -27.58 -7.44
C LYS A 249 -3.69 -26.53 -6.48
N THR A 250 -3.10 -26.96 -5.38
CA THR A 250 -2.58 -26.07 -4.33
C THR A 250 -1.09 -26.21 -4.12
N GLN A 251 -0.48 -25.15 -3.62
CA GLN A 251 0.84 -25.16 -3.01
C GLN A 251 0.74 -24.61 -1.59
N LEU A 252 1.62 -25.06 -0.70
CA LEU A 252 1.59 -24.72 0.72
C LEU A 252 2.99 -24.36 1.22
N THR A 253 3.06 -23.44 2.17
CA THR A 253 4.30 -23.11 2.89
C THR A 253 4.04 -22.52 4.28
N TRP A 254 5.10 -22.36 5.08
CA TRP A 254 5.07 -21.55 6.30
C TRP A 254 5.40 -20.10 5.98
N VAL A 255 4.61 -19.17 6.52
CA VAL A 255 4.89 -17.74 6.47
C VAL A 255 4.90 -17.12 7.87
N PRO A 256 5.73 -16.10 8.11
CA PRO A 256 5.62 -15.27 9.30
C PRO A 256 4.21 -14.67 9.42
N TRP A 257 3.66 -14.67 10.63
CA TRP A 257 2.37 -14.07 10.96
C TRP A 257 2.54 -12.98 12.00
N THR A 258 1.48 -12.22 12.29
CA THR A 258 1.52 -11.12 13.27
C THR A 258 0.45 -11.27 14.32
N HIS A 259 0.71 -10.74 15.52
CA HIS A 259 -0.35 -10.61 16.53
C HIS A 259 -1.52 -9.74 16.04
N GLN A 260 -1.27 -8.67 15.29
CA GLN A 260 -2.33 -7.86 14.71
C GLN A 260 -3.30 -8.67 13.86
N ARG A 261 -2.80 -9.60 13.02
CA ARG A 261 -3.65 -10.47 12.20
C ARG A 261 -4.23 -11.68 12.94
N LEU A 262 -3.70 -12.03 14.11
CA LEU A 262 -4.40 -12.95 15.03
C LEU A 262 -5.64 -12.28 15.64
N ALA A 263 -5.63 -10.95 15.79
CA ALA A 263 -6.74 -10.24 16.38
C ALA A 263 -8.00 -10.34 15.50
N ALA A 264 -9.09 -10.87 16.06
CA ALA A 264 -10.37 -11.11 15.40
C ALA A 264 -10.95 -9.83 14.75
N ALA A 265 -10.67 -8.66 15.35
CA ALA A 265 -11.05 -7.35 14.84
C ALA A 265 -10.50 -7.02 13.43
N THR A 266 -9.53 -7.78 12.93
CA THR A 266 -8.94 -7.57 11.59
C THR A 266 -9.61 -8.36 10.47
N GLY A 267 -10.68 -9.11 10.77
CA GLY A 267 -11.47 -9.84 9.77
C GLY A 267 -10.90 -11.20 9.36
N TYR A 268 -9.78 -11.63 9.95
CA TYR A 268 -9.09 -12.89 9.63
C TYR A 268 -9.53 -14.11 10.46
N GLY A 269 -10.56 -13.99 11.29
CA GLY A 269 -11.27 -15.14 11.87
C GLY A 269 -10.44 -16.07 12.77
N ALA A 270 -9.26 -15.66 13.26
CA ALA A 270 -8.45 -16.50 14.16
C ALA A 270 -9.04 -16.59 15.60
N GLY A 271 -10.15 -15.91 15.88
CA GLY A 271 -10.92 -16.05 17.14
C GLY A 271 -10.26 -15.48 18.40
N VAL A 272 -9.11 -14.80 18.28
CA VAL A 272 -8.41 -14.19 19.42
C VAL A 272 -8.66 -12.69 19.43
N THR A 273 -9.21 -12.14 20.50
CA THR A 273 -9.39 -10.68 20.61
C THR A 273 -8.11 -9.96 21.03
N SER A 274 -7.28 -10.63 21.86
CA SER A 274 -6.18 -10.00 22.60
C SER A 274 -4.90 -10.84 22.58
N PRO A 275 -4.24 -10.98 21.42
CA PRO A 275 -3.13 -11.91 21.24
C PRO A 275 -1.90 -11.58 22.09
N GLY A 276 -1.62 -10.30 22.37
CA GLY A 276 -0.54 -9.90 23.27
C GLY A 276 -0.80 -10.31 24.73
N TRP A 277 -2.05 -10.20 25.19
CA TRP A 277 -2.45 -10.69 26.52
C TRP A 277 -2.32 -12.21 26.62
N TYR A 278 -2.81 -12.97 25.64
CA TYR A 278 -2.71 -14.44 25.67
C TYR A 278 -1.28 -14.94 25.53
N HIS A 279 -0.46 -14.28 24.71
CA HIS A 279 0.98 -14.53 24.69
C HIS A 279 1.60 -14.35 26.07
N HIS A 280 1.29 -13.24 26.74
CA HIS A 280 1.78 -12.95 28.08
C HIS A 280 1.33 -13.99 29.10
N LEU A 281 0.04 -14.33 29.14
CA LEU A 281 -0.50 -15.37 30.02
C LEU A 281 0.17 -16.73 29.81
N PHE A 282 0.55 -17.08 28.58
CA PHE A 282 1.23 -18.33 28.30
C PHE A 282 2.70 -18.32 28.71
N THR A 283 3.39 -17.22 28.42
CA THR A 283 4.86 -17.08 28.57
C THR A 283 5.31 -16.59 29.95
N ALA A 284 4.41 -16.03 30.75
CA ALA A 284 4.64 -15.61 32.13
C ALA A 284 3.97 -16.61 33.11
N PRO A 285 4.65 -17.70 33.50
CA PRO A 285 4.06 -18.73 34.35
C PRO A 285 3.86 -18.28 35.81
N ASP A 286 4.56 -17.24 36.26
CA ASP A 286 4.51 -16.71 37.62
C ASP A 286 4.11 -15.23 37.65
N GLU A 287 3.20 -14.88 38.57
CA GLU A 287 2.70 -13.51 38.79
C GLU A 287 2.24 -12.79 37.50
N PRO A 288 1.34 -13.40 36.68
CA PRO A 288 0.99 -12.88 35.36
C PRO A 288 0.44 -11.45 35.40
N VAL A 289 -0.35 -11.09 36.42
CA VAL A 289 -0.95 -9.75 36.55
C VAL A 289 0.11 -8.66 36.79
N VAL A 290 1.00 -8.87 37.77
CA VAL A 290 2.03 -7.88 38.12
C VAL A 290 3.02 -7.70 36.96
N ARG A 291 3.43 -8.80 36.31
CA ARG A 291 4.31 -8.75 35.15
C ARG A 291 3.66 -8.04 33.96
N TRP A 292 2.36 -8.24 33.74
CA TRP A 292 1.61 -7.56 32.70
C TRP A 292 1.59 -6.04 32.91
N LEU A 293 1.20 -5.59 34.10
CA LEU A 293 1.13 -4.17 34.42
C LEU A 293 2.52 -3.51 34.39
N THR A 294 3.56 -4.26 34.75
CA THR A 294 4.96 -3.83 34.59
C THR A 294 5.34 -3.66 33.12
N PHE A 295 4.90 -4.58 32.26
CA PHE A 295 5.11 -4.51 30.82
C PHE A 295 4.37 -3.32 30.19
N VAL A 296 3.10 -3.09 30.56
CA VAL A 296 2.33 -1.91 30.14
C VAL A 296 3.04 -0.61 30.56
N ALA A 297 3.47 -0.51 31.82
CA ALA A 297 4.19 0.66 32.29
C ALA A 297 5.52 0.88 31.56
N ARG A 298 6.19 -0.19 31.10
CA ARG A 298 7.40 -0.08 30.27
C ARG A 298 7.06 0.47 28.89
N SER A 299 6.03 -0.07 28.24
CA SER A 299 5.58 0.40 26.92
C SER A 299 5.19 1.88 26.94
N LEU A 300 4.50 2.35 27.99
CA LEU A 300 4.20 3.77 28.17
C LEU A 300 5.48 4.62 28.28
N ARG A 301 6.46 4.19 29.08
CA ARG A 301 7.74 4.92 29.23
C ARG A 301 8.56 4.98 27.94
N GLU A 302 8.50 3.94 27.11
CA GLU A 302 9.16 3.92 25.79
C GLU A 302 8.57 4.97 24.82
N HIS A 303 7.35 5.45 25.08
CA HIS A 303 6.68 6.52 24.36
C HIS A 303 6.73 7.86 25.11
N ASP A 304 7.70 8.03 26.02
CA ASP A 304 7.88 9.22 26.86
C ASP A 304 6.66 9.55 27.74
N LEU A 305 5.81 8.56 28.05
CA LEU A 305 4.69 8.71 28.98
C LEU A 305 5.08 8.22 30.38
N PRO A 306 4.92 9.05 31.42
CA PRO A 306 5.35 8.69 32.77
C PRO A 306 4.47 7.58 33.37
N ALA A 307 5.10 6.50 33.83
CA ALA A 307 4.47 5.46 34.64
C ALA A 307 5.45 4.98 35.71
N SER A 308 5.16 5.25 36.98
CA SER A 308 6.02 4.88 38.12
C SER A 308 5.69 3.50 38.69
N SER A 309 6.56 2.94 39.53
CA SER A 309 6.29 1.70 40.26
C SER A 309 5.06 1.78 41.17
N ALA A 310 4.76 2.98 41.72
CA ALA A 310 3.56 3.20 42.51
C ALA A 310 2.27 2.98 41.69
N HIS A 311 2.27 3.38 40.42
CA HIS A 311 1.14 3.12 39.52
C HIS A 311 0.95 1.62 39.28
N VAL A 312 2.04 0.87 39.10
CA VAL A 312 1.96 -0.59 38.90
C VAL A 312 1.40 -1.28 40.14
N ILE A 313 1.87 -0.90 41.34
CA ILE A 313 1.37 -1.46 42.61
C ILE A 313 -0.12 -1.18 42.78
N GLU A 314 -0.55 0.06 42.52
CA GLU A 314 -1.96 0.44 42.68
C GLU A 314 -2.85 -0.21 41.60
N ALA A 315 -2.38 -0.31 40.36
CA ALA A 315 -3.08 -1.02 39.31
C ALA A 315 -3.24 -2.52 39.64
N ALA A 316 -2.22 -3.16 40.21
CA ALA A 316 -2.31 -4.56 40.62
C ALA A 316 -3.36 -4.76 41.72
N ARG A 317 -3.34 -3.90 42.75
CA ARG A 317 -4.34 -3.90 43.83
C ARG A 317 -5.75 -3.69 43.30
N LEU A 318 -5.93 -2.74 42.37
CA LEU A 318 -7.23 -2.47 41.75
C LEU A 318 -7.72 -3.67 40.94
N ALA A 319 -6.86 -4.29 40.12
CA ALA A 319 -7.21 -5.47 39.34
C ALA A 319 -7.64 -6.64 40.25
N GLU A 320 -6.91 -6.88 41.34
CA GLU A 320 -7.27 -7.89 42.35
C GLU A 320 -8.61 -7.59 43.04
N ALA A 321 -8.86 -6.33 43.42
CA ALA A 321 -10.11 -5.92 44.03
C ALA A 321 -11.30 -6.09 43.07
N LEU A 322 -11.13 -5.76 41.78
CA LEU A 322 -12.15 -5.95 40.76
C LEU A 322 -12.44 -7.44 40.55
N ALA A 323 -11.42 -8.29 40.49
CA ALA A 323 -11.59 -9.74 40.36
C ALA A 323 -12.36 -10.32 41.54
N ALA A 324 -12.01 -9.90 42.76
CA ALA A 324 -12.72 -10.31 43.98
C ALA A 324 -14.18 -9.85 43.99
N LEU A 325 -14.46 -8.61 43.56
CA LEU A 325 -15.83 -8.09 43.46
C LEU A 325 -16.68 -8.87 42.46
N ARG A 326 -16.06 -9.37 41.38
CA ARG A 326 -16.70 -10.16 40.32
C ARG A 326 -16.72 -11.67 40.62
N GLY A 327 -16.16 -12.11 41.75
CA GLY A 327 -16.10 -13.52 42.13
C GLY A 327 -15.17 -14.37 41.24
N ARG A 328 -14.20 -13.73 40.57
CA ARG A 328 -13.27 -14.41 39.67
C ARG A 328 -12.10 -15.05 40.43
N PRO A 329 -11.55 -16.18 39.95
CA PRO A 329 -10.41 -16.84 40.60
C PRO A 329 -9.12 -16.02 40.52
N MET A 330 -8.97 -15.18 39.48
CA MET A 330 -7.84 -14.26 39.29
C MET A 330 -8.24 -13.11 38.34
N PRO A 331 -7.51 -11.99 38.31
CA PRO A 331 -7.76 -10.92 37.35
C PRO A 331 -7.55 -11.39 35.90
N GLY A 332 -8.58 -11.23 35.08
CA GLY A 332 -8.55 -11.41 33.63
C GLY A 332 -8.30 -10.09 32.90
N LEU A 333 -8.48 -10.10 31.57
CA LEU A 333 -8.19 -8.94 30.73
C LEU A 333 -9.00 -7.70 31.11
N ASP A 334 -10.28 -7.87 31.46
CA ASP A 334 -11.16 -6.75 31.82
C ASP A 334 -10.69 -6.06 33.09
N GLU A 335 -10.34 -6.83 34.14
CA GLU A 335 -9.87 -6.25 35.40
C GLU A 335 -8.52 -5.55 35.23
N VAL A 336 -7.57 -6.15 34.49
CA VAL A 336 -6.28 -5.50 34.23
C VAL A 336 -6.43 -4.32 33.26
N GLY A 337 -7.40 -4.37 32.36
CA GLY A 337 -7.73 -3.30 31.41
C GLY A 337 -8.32 -2.08 32.13
N GLU A 338 -9.30 -2.28 32.99
CA GLU A 338 -9.89 -1.22 33.82
C GLU A 338 -8.88 -0.63 34.80
N ALA A 339 -8.05 -1.46 35.42
CA ALA A 339 -6.98 -0.99 36.29
C ALA A 339 -5.92 -0.18 35.51
N THR A 340 -5.56 -0.65 34.30
CA THR A 340 -4.65 0.07 33.41
C THR A 340 -5.23 1.41 32.98
N TRP A 341 -6.50 1.45 32.58
CA TRP A 341 -7.17 2.69 32.18
C TRP A 341 -7.24 3.70 33.33
N SER A 342 -7.62 3.22 34.52
CA SER A 342 -7.82 4.07 35.70
C SER A 342 -6.51 4.60 36.28
N VAL A 343 -5.49 3.74 36.38
CA VAL A 343 -4.24 4.06 37.10
C VAL A 343 -3.10 4.42 36.16
N LEU A 344 -2.82 3.59 35.14
CA LEU A 344 -1.66 3.81 34.26
C LEU A 344 -1.95 4.84 33.15
N CYS A 345 -3.19 4.91 32.68
CA CYS A 345 -3.62 5.86 31.67
C CYS A 345 -4.27 7.12 32.26
N GLU A 346 -4.59 7.13 33.56
CA GLU A 346 -5.24 8.24 34.27
C GLU A 346 -6.54 8.71 33.56
N GLY A 347 -7.30 7.76 33.00
CA GLY A 347 -8.52 8.05 32.24
C GLY A 347 -8.31 8.57 30.81
N SER A 348 -7.06 8.68 30.33
CA SER A 348 -6.75 9.16 28.99
C SER A 348 -7.05 8.10 27.91
N THR A 349 -7.97 8.41 27.01
CA THR A 349 -8.31 7.56 25.86
C THR A 349 -7.11 7.35 24.93
N ALA A 350 -6.35 8.39 24.63
CA ALA A 350 -5.17 8.30 23.76
C ALA A 350 -4.08 7.37 24.34
N ARG A 351 -3.85 7.40 25.66
CA ARG A 351 -2.91 6.46 26.31
C ARG A 351 -3.45 5.03 26.30
N ALA A 352 -4.76 4.86 26.53
CA ALA A 352 -5.39 3.54 26.48
C ALA A 352 -5.34 2.93 25.07
N GLU A 353 -5.61 3.71 24.02
CA GLU A 353 -5.49 3.28 22.62
C GLU A 353 -4.05 2.87 22.28
N LEU A 354 -3.05 3.63 22.77
CA LEU A 354 -1.64 3.25 22.67
C LEU A 354 -1.38 1.89 23.32
N VAL A 355 -1.79 1.69 24.57
CA VAL A 355 -1.60 0.41 25.27
C VAL A 355 -2.31 -0.74 24.56
N THR A 356 -3.53 -0.52 24.08
CA THR A 356 -4.27 -1.53 23.32
C THR A 356 -3.49 -1.96 22.09
N ARG A 357 -2.96 -1.00 21.31
CA ARG A 357 -2.18 -1.30 20.10
C ARG A 357 -0.83 -1.97 20.40
N GLU A 358 -0.08 -1.43 21.36
CA GLU A 358 1.31 -1.85 21.63
C GLU A 358 1.39 -3.14 22.46
N VAL A 359 0.43 -3.38 23.35
CA VAL A 359 0.53 -4.43 24.38
C VAL A 359 -0.62 -5.44 24.30
N VAL A 360 -1.89 -5.00 24.27
CA VAL A 360 -3.05 -5.91 24.28
C VAL A 360 -3.14 -6.71 22.98
N VAL A 361 -3.07 -6.02 21.84
CA VAL A 361 -2.89 -6.64 20.53
C VAL A 361 -1.44 -7.06 20.38
N GLY A 362 -0.50 -6.13 20.54
CA GLY A 362 0.92 -6.38 20.39
C GLY A 362 1.40 -6.33 18.93
N GLN A 363 2.70 -6.10 18.77
CA GLN A 363 3.33 -5.89 17.46
C GLN A 363 4.29 -7.01 17.07
N THR A 364 4.14 -8.19 17.68
CA THR A 364 5.03 -9.33 17.41
C THR A 364 4.81 -9.87 16.00
N LEU A 365 5.90 -10.05 15.28
CA LEU A 365 6.00 -10.74 13.98
C LEU A 365 6.83 -12.01 14.21
N GLY A 366 6.32 -13.16 13.79
CA GLY A 366 7.09 -14.41 13.89
C GLY A 366 8.21 -14.51 12.86
N ALA A 367 8.89 -15.65 12.87
CA ALA A 367 9.98 -15.96 11.95
C ALA A 367 9.88 -17.39 11.42
N VAL A 368 10.30 -17.58 10.18
CA VAL A 368 10.45 -18.89 9.55
C VAL A 368 11.92 -19.10 9.18
N PRO A 369 12.46 -20.33 9.29
CA PRO A 369 13.85 -20.61 8.95
C PRO A 369 14.18 -20.38 7.48
N ASP A 370 15.46 -20.09 7.20
CA ASP A 370 16.00 -20.14 5.84
C ASP A 370 15.86 -21.58 5.29
N GLY A 371 15.28 -21.73 4.10
CA GLY A 371 15.11 -23.03 3.42
C GLY A 371 13.71 -23.62 3.46
N VAL A 372 12.78 -23.04 4.25
CA VAL A 372 11.34 -23.31 4.10
C VAL A 372 10.96 -23.14 2.61
N PRO A 373 10.14 -24.03 2.01
CA PRO A 373 9.77 -23.92 0.60
C PRO A 373 9.15 -22.55 0.30
N MET A 374 9.87 -21.67 -0.42
CA MET A 374 9.39 -20.35 -0.79
C MET A 374 9.42 -20.21 -2.32
N VAL A 375 8.56 -19.35 -2.86
CA VAL A 375 8.71 -18.92 -4.26
C VAL A 375 10.06 -18.20 -4.42
N PRO A 376 10.80 -18.39 -5.51
CA PRO A 376 12.13 -17.79 -5.69
C PRO A 376 12.16 -16.26 -5.48
N LEU A 377 11.08 -15.58 -5.85
CA LEU A 377 10.93 -14.13 -5.67
C LEU A 377 10.97 -13.71 -4.19
N ASP A 378 10.33 -14.46 -3.29
CA ASP A 378 10.33 -14.16 -1.85
C ASP A 378 11.74 -14.35 -1.27
N ALA A 379 12.46 -15.39 -1.70
CA ALA A 379 13.84 -15.63 -1.29
C ALA A 379 14.77 -14.48 -1.73
N ASP A 380 14.66 -14.01 -2.98
CA ASP A 380 15.42 -12.85 -3.48
C ASP A 380 15.07 -11.55 -2.73
N MET A 381 13.77 -11.31 -2.49
CA MET A 381 13.30 -10.15 -1.74
C MET A 381 13.88 -10.13 -0.32
N ARG A 382 13.75 -11.23 0.44
CA ARG A 382 14.26 -11.34 1.81
C ARG A 382 15.79 -11.22 1.87
N ALA A 383 16.50 -11.86 0.94
CA ALA A 383 17.96 -11.75 0.84
C ALA A 383 18.39 -10.30 0.55
N THR A 384 17.69 -9.61 -0.34
CA THR A 384 17.95 -8.20 -0.67
C THR A 384 17.62 -7.28 0.51
N ALA A 385 16.49 -7.48 1.19
CA ALA A 385 16.13 -6.73 2.39
C ALA A 385 17.18 -6.89 3.51
N LYS A 386 17.64 -8.13 3.76
CA LYS A 386 18.70 -8.44 4.74
C LYS A 386 20.01 -7.73 4.39
N ARG A 387 20.44 -7.78 3.11
CA ARG A 387 21.63 -7.06 2.62
C ARG A 387 21.52 -5.55 2.81
N LEU A 388 20.34 -4.97 2.60
CA LEU A 388 20.07 -3.53 2.75
C LEU A 388 19.74 -3.10 4.19
N ARG A 389 19.74 -4.05 5.13
CA ARG A 389 19.38 -3.86 6.54
C ARG A 389 17.98 -3.26 6.72
N LEU A 390 17.04 -3.67 5.88
CA LEU A 390 15.62 -3.38 6.02
C LEU A 390 14.98 -4.52 6.81
N ALA A 391 14.37 -4.18 7.94
CA ALA A 391 13.74 -5.15 8.82
C ALA A 391 12.25 -5.27 8.50
N PHE A 392 11.77 -6.51 8.38
CA PHE A 392 10.35 -6.80 8.39
C PHE A 392 9.78 -6.54 9.79
N SER A 393 8.69 -5.80 9.86
CA SER A 393 8.13 -5.30 11.12
C SER A 393 6.63 -5.13 10.95
N ALA A 394 5.85 -5.66 11.90
CA ALA A 394 4.41 -5.39 11.97
C ALA A 394 4.13 -3.93 12.36
N SER A 395 5.06 -3.29 13.08
CA SER A 395 5.02 -1.86 13.43
C SER A 395 5.48 -0.99 12.27
N ALA A 396 4.82 0.16 12.10
CA ALA A 396 5.23 1.19 11.16
C ALA A 396 6.63 1.72 11.47
N ARG A 397 7.50 1.75 10.45
CA ARG A 397 8.84 2.31 10.53
C ARG A 397 9.02 3.41 9.51
N SER A 398 9.25 4.62 10.01
CA SER A 398 9.59 5.78 9.19
C SER A 398 11.05 5.73 8.75
N LEU A 399 11.28 5.91 7.45
CA LEU A 399 12.60 5.87 6.82
C LEU A 399 12.76 7.14 5.97
N VAL A 400 13.85 7.87 6.19
CA VAL A 400 14.24 9.01 5.36
C VAL A 400 15.54 8.65 4.65
N LEU A 401 15.48 8.53 3.32
CA LEU A 401 16.56 8.12 2.44
C LEU A 401 17.25 9.34 1.84
N ASP A 402 18.58 9.35 1.81
CA ASP A 402 19.37 10.31 1.02
C ASP A 402 19.89 9.63 -0.25
N LEU A 403 19.30 9.94 -1.40
CA LEU A 403 19.56 9.25 -2.67
C LEU A 403 21.02 9.35 -3.16
N ARG A 404 21.83 10.24 -2.60
CA ARG A 404 23.26 10.35 -2.91
C ARG A 404 24.10 9.25 -2.25
N LYS A 405 23.55 8.57 -1.24
CA LYS A 405 24.20 7.45 -0.57
C LYS A 405 23.85 6.15 -1.29
N PRO A 406 24.84 5.35 -1.76
CA PRO A 406 24.56 4.13 -2.53
C PRO A 406 23.62 3.13 -1.81
N THR A 407 23.73 3.02 -0.49
CA THR A 407 22.84 2.15 0.30
C THR A 407 21.40 2.65 0.35
N ASP A 408 21.19 3.95 0.48
CA ASP A 408 19.85 4.55 0.53
C ASP A 408 19.20 4.55 -0.86
N LEU A 409 19.99 4.78 -1.91
CA LEU A 409 19.55 4.60 -3.29
C LEU A 409 19.09 3.16 -3.54
N ALA A 410 19.87 2.16 -3.10
CA ALA A 410 19.50 0.76 -3.23
C ALA A 410 18.23 0.39 -2.42
N ARG A 411 17.98 1.03 -1.28
CA ARG A 411 16.73 0.90 -0.52
C ARG A 411 15.55 1.48 -1.30
N SER A 412 15.69 2.67 -1.86
CA SER A 412 14.67 3.30 -2.73
C SER A 412 14.35 2.40 -3.92
N HIS A 413 15.37 1.86 -4.60
CA HIS A 413 15.18 0.93 -5.71
C HIS A 413 14.38 -0.31 -5.30
N LEU A 414 14.71 -0.97 -4.17
CA LEU A 414 13.95 -2.14 -3.72
C LEU A 414 12.47 -1.79 -3.50
N LEU A 415 12.18 -0.71 -2.77
CA LEU A 415 10.80 -0.32 -2.44
C LEU A 415 9.98 0.02 -3.68
N ARG A 416 10.59 0.74 -4.64
CA ARG A 416 9.94 1.08 -5.92
C ARG A 416 9.69 -0.16 -6.79
N ARG A 417 10.64 -1.09 -6.83
CA ARG A 417 10.47 -2.36 -7.57
C ARG A 417 9.33 -3.20 -6.99
N LEU A 418 9.22 -3.25 -5.66
CA LEU A 418 8.12 -3.94 -5.00
C LEU A 418 6.77 -3.29 -5.31
N ALA A 419 6.69 -1.96 -5.27
CA ALA A 419 5.49 -1.23 -5.68
C ALA A 419 5.10 -1.50 -7.14
N ILE A 420 6.06 -1.57 -8.06
CA ILE A 420 5.82 -1.90 -9.49
C ILE A 420 5.14 -3.26 -9.65
N VAL A 421 5.54 -4.26 -8.85
CA VAL A 421 4.94 -5.62 -8.91
C VAL A 421 3.71 -5.79 -8.01
N GLY A 422 3.21 -4.71 -7.41
CA GLY A 422 2.02 -4.72 -6.56
C GLY A 422 2.26 -5.20 -5.12
N VAL A 423 3.50 -5.19 -4.63
CA VAL A 423 3.86 -5.53 -3.25
C VAL A 423 4.06 -4.25 -2.43
N ASP A 424 2.99 -3.81 -1.76
CA ASP A 424 2.93 -2.54 -1.00
C ASP A 424 3.60 -2.63 0.38
N TRP A 425 4.89 -2.98 0.43
CA TRP A 425 5.65 -3.02 1.68
C TRP A 425 5.97 -1.62 2.24
N GLY A 426 6.08 -0.62 1.36
CA GLY A 426 6.40 0.76 1.72
C GLY A 426 5.48 1.76 1.06
N SER A 427 5.04 2.76 1.82
CA SER A 427 4.27 3.90 1.30
C SER A 427 5.13 5.18 1.30
N PRO A 428 5.11 5.98 0.21
CA PRO A 428 5.82 7.26 0.17
C PRO A 428 5.26 8.25 1.19
N ARG A 429 6.15 9.00 1.85
CA ARG A 429 5.83 10.06 2.83
C ARG A 429 6.51 11.37 2.42
N GLN A 430 5.82 12.48 2.66
CA GLN A 430 6.36 13.83 2.44
C GLN A 430 7.48 14.10 3.45
N VAL A 431 8.59 14.66 2.96
CA VAL A 431 9.76 15.04 3.78
C VAL A 431 9.91 16.56 3.77
N SER A 432 10.27 17.13 4.92
CA SER A 432 10.55 18.57 5.00
C SER A 432 11.88 18.94 4.33
N GLY A 433 11.84 19.97 3.49
CA GLY A 433 13.00 20.53 2.78
C GLY A 433 12.72 20.76 1.29
N THR A 434 13.49 21.65 0.66
CA THR A 434 13.39 21.98 -0.77
C THR A 434 14.26 21.09 -1.66
N GLY A 435 15.00 20.13 -1.09
CA GLY A 435 15.93 19.27 -1.83
C GLY A 435 15.24 18.02 -2.40
N THR A 436 15.44 17.74 -3.69
CA THR A 436 14.91 16.58 -4.43
C THR A 436 15.61 15.25 -4.14
N PHE A 437 16.66 15.26 -3.31
CA PHE A 437 17.46 14.07 -2.99
C PHE A 437 16.98 13.30 -1.75
N LYS A 438 15.95 13.79 -1.05
CA LYS A 438 15.38 13.13 0.12
C LYS A 438 14.08 12.42 -0.24
N GLU A 439 13.96 11.16 0.14
CA GLU A 439 12.71 10.40 0.03
C GLU A 439 12.26 9.91 1.40
N GLY A 440 10.97 10.08 1.71
CA GLY A 440 10.36 9.57 2.93
C GLY A 440 9.56 8.31 2.61
N TRP A 441 9.67 7.31 3.46
CA TRP A 441 8.93 6.06 3.36
C TRP A 441 8.42 5.65 4.72
N GLU A 442 7.26 5.02 4.76
CA GLU A 442 6.76 4.30 5.92
C GLU A 442 6.60 2.82 5.56
N LEU A 443 7.30 1.95 6.29
CA LEU A 443 7.35 0.52 6.04
C LEU A 443 6.53 -0.24 7.09
N VAL A 444 5.62 -1.10 6.62
CA VAL A 444 4.82 -2.00 7.46
C VAL A 444 4.73 -3.34 6.74
N TRP A 445 5.22 -4.42 7.35
CA TRP A 445 5.02 -5.76 6.83
C TRP A 445 3.69 -6.32 7.30
N ARG A 446 2.83 -6.69 6.36
CA ARG A 446 1.55 -7.36 6.63
C ARG A 446 1.57 -8.75 5.98
N PRO A 447 0.96 -9.79 6.59
CA PRO A 447 0.99 -11.12 6.02
C PRO A 447 0.40 -11.26 4.61
N GLU A 448 -0.52 -10.38 4.21
CA GLU A 448 -1.06 -10.35 2.84
C GLU A 448 0.02 -10.11 1.79
N LEU A 449 1.08 -9.36 2.15
CA LEU A 449 2.20 -9.13 1.26
C LEU A 449 2.91 -10.44 0.87
N ALA A 450 2.78 -11.51 1.66
CA ALA A 450 3.29 -12.82 1.26
C ALA A 450 2.51 -13.39 0.06
N VAL A 451 1.20 -13.16 -0.02
CA VAL A 451 0.36 -13.54 -1.17
C VAL A 451 0.69 -12.66 -2.37
N ASP A 452 0.85 -11.35 -2.16
CA ASP A 452 1.24 -10.41 -3.22
C ASP A 452 2.60 -10.81 -3.83
N VAL A 453 3.55 -11.27 -3.01
CA VAL A 453 4.84 -11.79 -3.48
C VAL A 453 4.68 -13.09 -4.27
N VAL A 454 3.78 -14.00 -3.87
CA VAL A 454 3.48 -15.21 -4.64
C VAL A 454 2.82 -14.87 -5.98
N ALA A 455 1.89 -13.92 -6.01
CA ALA A 455 1.27 -13.44 -7.23
C ALA A 455 2.30 -12.79 -8.17
N ALA A 456 3.18 -11.96 -7.61
CA ALA A 456 4.26 -11.30 -8.33
C ALA A 456 5.32 -12.27 -8.89
N ALA A 457 5.43 -13.49 -8.33
CA ALA A 457 6.38 -14.50 -8.83
C ALA A 457 6.06 -14.97 -10.26
N SER A 458 4.83 -14.74 -10.75
CA SER A 458 4.48 -14.94 -12.16
C SER A 458 5.29 -14.06 -13.12
N TRP A 459 5.74 -12.88 -12.67
CA TRP A 459 6.56 -11.96 -13.45
C TRP A 459 8.04 -12.33 -13.48
N GLY A 460 8.55 -13.07 -12.49
CA GLY A 460 9.96 -13.46 -12.48
C GLY A 460 10.46 -14.00 -11.15
N THR A 461 11.71 -14.45 -11.14
CA THR A 461 12.34 -15.10 -9.97
C THR A 461 13.11 -14.14 -9.07
N THR A 462 13.37 -12.91 -9.52
CA THR A 462 14.01 -11.83 -8.74
C THR A 462 13.15 -10.57 -8.76
N VAL A 463 13.26 -9.73 -7.74
CA VAL A 463 12.47 -8.48 -7.62
C VAL A 463 12.77 -7.54 -8.79
N ALA A 464 14.03 -7.49 -9.25
CA ALA A 464 14.42 -6.67 -10.40
C ALA A 464 13.82 -7.19 -11.71
N SER A 465 13.93 -8.50 -11.99
CA SER A 465 13.37 -9.08 -13.23
C SER A 465 11.84 -9.02 -13.25
N ALA A 466 11.20 -9.29 -12.11
CA ALA A 466 9.74 -9.25 -11.99
C ALA A 466 9.20 -7.84 -12.26
N ALA A 467 9.81 -6.81 -11.64
CA ALA A 467 9.44 -5.42 -11.90
C ALA A 467 9.67 -5.01 -13.37
N GLY A 468 10.79 -5.46 -13.97
CA GLY A 468 11.08 -5.21 -15.38
C GLY A 468 10.04 -5.81 -16.33
N HIS A 469 9.65 -7.07 -16.13
CA HIS A 469 8.61 -7.72 -16.94
C HIS A 469 7.23 -7.10 -16.71
N ALA A 470 6.87 -6.75 -15.47
CA ALA A 470 5.60 -6.09 -15.16
C ALA A 470 5.47 -4.73 -15.87
N LEU A 471 6.56 -3.95 -15.97
CA LEU A 471 6.57 -2.71 -16.74
C LEU A 471 6.42 -2.94 -18.24
N MET A 472 6.90 -4.08 -18.76
CA MET A 472 6.84 -4.35 -20.21
C MET A 472 5.42 -4.62 -20.72
N GLU A 473 4.54 -5.14 -19.88
CA GLU A 473 3.11 -5.25 -20.18
C GLU A 473 2.39 -3.89 -20.21
N ARG A 474 2.99 -2.84 -19.65
CA ARG A 474 2.39 -1.48 -19.57
C ARG A 474 2.89 -0.56 -20.69
N THR A 475 2.99 -1.08 -21.92
CA THR A 475 3.60 -0.34 -23.06
C THR A 475 2.67 -0.11 -24.24
N ASP A 476 1.35 -0.25 -24.05
CA ASP A 476 0.35 -0.17 -25.13
C ASP A 476 0.17 1.22 -25.74
N THR A 477 0.43 2.28 -24.98
CA THR A 477 0.26 3.66 -25.43
C THR A 477 1.52 4.48 -25.17
N LEU A 478 1.73 5.56 -25.94
CA LEU A 478 2.87 6.45 -25.74
C LEU A 478 2.94 7.00 -24.29
N PRO A 479 1.84 7.45 -23.66
CA PRO A 479 1.85 7.83 -22.25
C PRO A 479 2.22 6.67 -21.31
N ALA A 480 1.70 5.46 -21.55
CA ALA A 480 1.97 4.30 -20.69
C ALA A 480 3.45 3.89 -20.74
N VAL A 481 4.04 3.78 -21.95
CA VAL A 481 5.46 3.44 -22.09
C VAL A 481 6.37 4.56 -21.57
N THR A 482 5.97 5.83 -21.71
CA THR A 482 6.71 6.96 -21.11
C THR A 482 6.74 6.83 -19.59
N GLY A 483 5.59 6.59 -18.95
CA GLY A 483 5.52 6.34 -17.50
C GLY A 483 6.32 5.12 -17.05
N ALA A 484 6.28 4.03 -17.83
CA ALA A 484 7.06 2.83 -17.55
C ALA A 484 8.59 3.08 -17.63
N VAL A 485 9.05 3.94 -18.56
CA VAL A 485 10.46 4.39 -18.61
C VAL A 485 10.81 5.21 -17.36
N GLU A 486 9.94 6.15 -16.94
CA GLU A 486 10.18 6.92 -15.70
C GLU A 486 10.27 6.01 -14.48
N GLU A 487 9.33 5.08 -14.31
CA GLU A 487 9.33 4.10 -13.22
C GLU A 487 10.57 3.19 -13.25
N ALA A 488 11.01 2.74 -14.43
CA ALA A 488 12.21 1.93 -14.58
C ALA A 488 13.48 2.67 -14.17
N LEU A 489 13.59 3.95 -14.52
CA LEU A 489 14.71 4.80 -14.12
C LEU A 489 14.69 5.08 -12.60
N ASP A 490 13.52 5.37 -12.06
CA ASP A 490 13.29 5.55 -10.62
C ASP A 490 13.63 4.29 -9.79
N ALA A 491 13.35 3.12 -10.35
CA ALA A 491 13.61 1.82 -9.74
C ALA A 491 15.01 1.24 -10.06
N GLY A 492 15.81 1.93 -10.87
CA GLY A 492 17.13 1.47 -11.32
C GLY A 492 17.08 0.13 -12.07
N LEU A 493 16.11 -0.06 -12.97
CA LEU A 493 15.91 -1.27 -13.78
C LEU A 493 16.69 -1.19 -15.10
N THR A 494 18.01 -1.22 -15.00
CA THR A 494 18.93 -1.06 -16.15
C THR A 494 18.71 -2.09 -17.26
N ASP A 495 18.36 -3.33 -16.90
CA ASP A 495 18.22 -4.43 -17.86
C ASP A 495 16.93 -4.34 -18.68
N ALA A 496 15.87 -3.75 -18.11
CA ALA A 496 14.58 -3.55 -18.79
C ALA A 496 14.59 -2.30 -19.69
N LEU A 497 15.46 -1.33 -19.39
CA LEU A 497 15.49 -0.02 -20.05
C LEU A 497 15.68 -0.10 -21.58
N PRO A 498 16.58 -0.93 -22.15
CA PRO A 498 16.71 -1.05 -23.60
C PRO A 498 15.42 -1.57 -24.29
N GLY A 499 14.67 -2.44 -23.63
CA GLY A 499 13.38 -2.93 -24.13
C GLY A 499 12.31 -1.84 -24.12
N LEU A 500 12.21 -1.13 -23.00
CA LEU A 500 11.28 0.00 -22.82
C LEU A 500 11.57 1.16 -23.80
N LEU A 501 12.85 1.50 -24.02
CA LEU A 501 13.24 2.55 -24.97
C LEU A 501 12.92 2.17 -26.42
N ARG A 502 13.03 0.89 -26.79
CA ARG A 502 12.63 0.41 -28.12
C ARG A 502 11.11 0.50 -28.29
N ALA A 503 10.35 0.05 -27.29
CA ALA A 503 8.90 0.18 -27.29
C ALA A 503 8.47 1.66 -27.34
N LEU A 504 9.16 2.56 -26.63
CA LEU A 504 8.92 4.00 -26.67
C LEU A 504 9.14 4.56 -28.08
N ASP A 505 10.25 4.22 -28.74
CA ASP A 505 10.52 4.69 -30.11
C ASP A 505 9.50 4.13 -31.11
N GLU A 506 9.12 2.87 -31.00
CA GLU A 506 8.07 2.24 -31.83
C GLU A 506 6.70 2.92 -31.64
N ARG A 507 6.27 3.16 -30.40
CA ARG A 507 5.01 3.85 -30.10
C ARG A 507 5.05 5.32 -30.55
N ALA A 508 6.17 6.01 -30.35
CA ALA A 508 6.35 7.38 -30.83
C ALA A 508 6.40 7.47 -32.36
N ALA A 509 6.92 6.46 -33.06
CA ALA A 509 6.93 6.40 -34.52
C ALA A 509 5.52 6.16 -35.10
N GLY A 510 4.68 5.40 -34.40
CA GLY A 510 3.29 5.14 -34.78
C GLY A 510 2.27 6.18 -34.27
N GLU A 511 2.68 7.11 -33.41
CA GLU A 511 1.78 8.11 -32.83
C GLU A 511 1.46 9.21 -33.86
N SER A 512 0.15 9.41 -34.10
CA SER A 512 -0.36 10.42 -35.02
C SER A 512 -0.79 11.71 -34.32
N ASP A 513 -1.09 11.66 -33.00
CA ASP A 513 -1.46 12.84 -32.24
C ASP A 513 -0.23 13.60 -31.75
N ILE A 514 0.01 14.78 -32.35
CA ILE A 514 1.13 15.65 -32.00
C ILE A 514 1.06 16.13 -30.55
N THR A 515 -0.15 16.25 -29.98
CA THR A 515 -0.32 16.63 -28.57
C THR A 515 0.26 15.57 -27.65
N HIS A 516 0.07 14.28 -27.96
CA HIS A 516 0.65 13.18 -27.18
C HIS A 516 2.18 13.15 -27.29
N LEU A 517 2.72 13.36 -28.49
CA LEU A 517 4.17 13.46 -28.70
C LEU A 517 4.76 14.61 -27.87
N LEU A 518 4.18 15.81 -27.96
CA LEU A 518 4.63 16.97 -27.18
C LEU A 518 4.50 16.74 -25.67
N ALA A 519 3.39 16.14 -25.22
CA ALA A 519 3.15 15.88 -23.79
C ALA A 519 4.11 14.83 -23.19
N SER A 520 4.73 13.97 -24.00
CA SER A 520 5.72 13.00 -23.54
C SER A 520 7.12 13.60 -23.29
N ILE A 521 7.49 14.67 -23.99
CA ILE A 521 8.83 15.27 -23.93
C ILE A 521 9.21 15.77 -22.53
N PRO A 522 8.33 16.45 -21.75
CA PRO A 522 8.66 16.92 -20.41
C PRO A 522 9.06 15.80 -19.43
N ALA A 523 8.38 14.67 -19.51
CA ALA A 523 8.71 13.47 -18.74
C ALA A 523 10.12 12.95 -19.10
N LEU A 524 10.37 12.78 -20.40
CA LEU A 524 11.65 12.27 -20.91
C LEU A 524 12.83 13.23 -20.68
N ALA A 525 12.61 14.55 -20.73
CA ALA A 525 13.65 15.54 -20.50
C ALA A 525 14.01 15.64 -19.01
N ARG A 526 13.02 15.61 -18.10
CA ARG A 526 13.28 15.64 -16.66
C ARG A 526 14.04 14.41 -16.20
N THR A 527 13.72 13.24 -16.73
CA THR A 527 14.41 11.99 -16.40
C THR A 527 15.89 12.00 -16.82
N GLN A 528 16.27 12.68 -17.89
CA GLN A 528 17.69 12.88 -18.25
C GLN A 528 18.46 13.66 -17.19
N ARG A 529 17.86 14.71 -16.59
CA ARG A 529 18.50 15.56 -15.57
C ARG A 529 18.82 14.79 -14.28
N TYR A 530 18.00 13.81 -13.91
CA TYR A 530 18.21 13.00 -12.70
C TYR A 530 19.17 11.82 -12.91
N GLY A 531 19.61 11.56 -14.16
CA GLY A 531 20.53 10.47 -14.50
C GLY A 531 21.87 10.54 -13.78
N ASP A 532 22.37 11.74 -13.47
CA ASP A 532 23.66 11.93 -12.78
C ASP A 532 23.58 11.59 -11.27
N VAL A 533 22.41 11.77 -10.64
CA VAL A 533 22.19 11.38 -9.23
C VAL A 533 22.00 9.86 -9.09
N ARG A 534 21.62 9.16 -10.18
CA ARG A 534 21.22 7.74 -10.17
C ARG A 534 22.12 6.80 -10.97
N ALA A 535 23.21 7.31 -11.56
CA ALA A 535 24.23 6.55 -12.27
C ALA A 535 23.71 5.68 -13.45
N THR A 536 22.71 6.17 -14.19
CA THR A 536 22.14 5.48 -15.35
C THR A 536 22.70 6.03 -16.67
N ASP A 537 23.05 5.17 -17.63
CA ASP A 537 23.44 5.59 -18.98
C ASP A 537 22.23 6.17 -19.74
N THR A 538 22.19 7.50 -19.85
CA THR A 538 21.07 8.25 -20.45
C THR A 538 21.20 8.48 -21.96
N ALA A 539 22.24 7.94 -22.61
CA ALA A 539 22.49 8.19 -24.04
C ALA A 539 21.33 7.69 -24.93
N GLY A 540 20.78 6.51 -24.62
CA GLY A 540 19.63 5.93 -25.34
C GLY A 540 18.36 6.77 -25.16
N LEU A 541 18.10 7.24 -23.94
CA LEU A 541 16.97 8.12 -23.64
C LEU A 541 17.09 9.45 -24.40
N ALA A 542 18.27 10.06 -24.42
CA ALA A 542 18.53 11.30 -25.15
C ALA A 542 18.32 11.16 -26.67
N ALA A 543 18.66 10.01 -27.25
CA ALA A 543 18.39 9.73 -28.66
C ALA A 543 16.87 9.65 -28.94
N VAL A 544 16.12 8.92 -28.10
CA VAL A 544 14.66 8.77 -28.27
C VAL A 544 13.96 10.11 -28.04
N THR A 545 14.31 10.88 -27.00
CA THR A 545 13.71 12.20 -26.75
C THR A 545 13.93 13.16 -27.93
N ARG A 546 15.14 13.18 -28.52
CA ARG A 546 15.42 13.99 -29.71
C ARG A 546 14.62 13.51 -30.93
N ALA A 547 14.42 12.20 -31.10
CA ALA A 547 13.58 11.66 -32.17
C ALA A 547 12.09 12.02 -31.99
N VAL A 548 11.57 11.95 -30.75
CA VAL A 548 10.21 12.40 -30.41
C VAL A 548 10.04 13.88 -30.70
N LEU A 549 10.98 14.72 -30.23
CA LEU A 549 10.99 16.16 -30.50
C LEU A 549 11.01 16.43 -32.01
N ALA A 550 11.84 15.72 -32.77
CA ALA A 550 11.92 15.86 -34.22
C ALA A 550 10.57 15.62 -34.91
N ARG A 551 9.84 14.56 -34.53
CA ARG A 551 8.52 14.20 -35.07
C ARG A 551 7.47 15.22 -34.65
N ALA A 552 7.45 15.59 -33.36
CA ALA A 552 6.55 16.60 -32.84
C ALA A 552 6.73 17.94 -33.58
N CYS A 553 7.99 18.36 -33.79
CA CYS A 553 8.30 19.59 -34.52
C CYS A 553 7.87 19.54 -35.98
N ALA A 554 8.00 18.39 -36.65
CA ALA A 554 7.57 18.23 -38.03
C ALA A 554 6.05 18.27 -38.19
N GLY A 555 5.30 17.74 -37.22
CA GLY A 555 3.84 17.67 -37.26
C GLY A 555 3.12 18.90 -36.68
N LEU A 556 3.73 19.65 -35.76
CA LEU A 556 3.07 20.75 -35.05
C LEU A 556 2.46 21.82 -35.98
N PRO A 557 3.13 22.32 -37.04
CA PRO A 557 2.53 23.32 -37.93
C PRO A 557 1.24 22.82 -38.59
N ALA A 558 1.17 21.54 -38.95
CA ALA A 558 0.00 20.94 -39.57
C ALA A 558 -1.11 20.67 -38.54
N ALA A 559 -0.77 20.16 -37.36
CA ALA A 559 -1.74 19.88 -36.29
C ALA A 559 -2.34 21.17 -35.69
N ALA A 560 -1.57 22.26 -35.66
CA ALA A 560 -2.04 23.55 -35.14
C ALA A 560 -2.92 24.30 -36.15
N GLY A 561 -2.77 24.06 -37.45
CA GLY A 561 -3.53 24.73 -38.51
C GLY A 561 -5.01 24.31 -38.50
N GLY A 562 -5.92 25.25 -38.25
CA GLY A 562 -7.36 24.97 -38.22
C GLY A 562 -7.84 24.14 -37.02
N ALA A 563 -7.02 24.03 -35.96
CA ALA A 563 -7.41 23.33 -34.74
C ALA A 563 -8.63 24.00 -34.08
N GLY A 564 -9.60 23.20 -33.64
CA GLY A 564 -10.72 23.70 -32.82
C GLY A 564 -10.25 24.19 -31.44
N ARG A 565 -11.14 24.87 -30.71
CA ARG A 565 -10.81 25.49 -29.41
C ARG A 565 -10.19 24.53 -28.39
N GLU A 566 -10.77 23.33 -28.22
CA GLU A 566 -10.27 22.35 -27.25
C GLU A 566 -8.89 21.79 -27.65
N ALA A 567 -8.68 21.51 -28.94
CA ALA A 567 -7.40 21.07 -29.47
C ALA A 567 -6.32 22.17 -29.34
N ALA A 568 -6.68 23.43 -29.58
CA ALA A 568 -5.77 24.57 -29.39
C ALA A 568 -5.36 24.74 -27.93
N GLU A 569 -6.27 24.54 -26.97
CA GLU A 569 -5.95 24.56 -25.54
C GLU A 569 -5.03 23.41 -25.12
N ALA A 570 -5.25 22.20 -25.65
CA ALA A 570 -4.41 21.03 -25.38
C ALA A 570 -3.00 21.19 -25.97
N LEU A 571 -2.91 21.62 -27.23
CA LEU A 571 -1.64 21.94 -27.88
C LEU A 571 -0.90 23.07 -27.15
N ARG A 572 -1.60 24.11 -26.67
CA ARG A 572 -0.96 25.20 -25.90
C ARG A 572 -0.30 24.64 -24.65
N ARG A 573 -1.01 23.79 -23.88
CA ARG A 573 -0.45 23.15 -22.67
C ARG A 573 0.76 22.29 -23.01
N ALA A 574 0.72 21.55 -24.11
CA ALA A 574 1.82 20.70 -24.54
C ALA A 574 3.04 21.52 -25.01
N VAL A 575 2.81 22.60 -25.77
CA VAL A 575 3.85 23.57 -26.18
C VAL A 575 4.52 24.21 -24.96
N ASP A 576 3.73 24.62 -23.97
CA ASP A 576 4.26 25.18 -22.72
C ASP A 576 5.10 24.14 -21.97
N GLY A 577 4.62 22.90 -21.87
CA GLY A 577 5.37 21.83 -21.24
C GLY A 577 6.73 21.58 -21.90
N VAL A 578 6.79 21.58 -23.25
CA VAL A 578 8.06 21.46 -23.98
C VAL A 578 8.96 22.67 -23.73
N GLN A 579 8.40 23.88 -23.79
CA GLN A 579 9.16 25.11 -23.55
C GLN A 579 9.81 25.13 -22.17
N ASP A 580 9.13 24.61 -21.14
CA ASP A 580 9.66 24.56 -19.76
C ASP A 580 10.88 23.63 -19.61
N VAL A 581 11.07 22.67 -20.52
CA VAL A 581 12.13 21.66 -20.43
C VAL A 581 13.14 21.69 -21.58
N ILE A 582 12.89 22.46 -22.65
CA ILE A 582 13.68 22.37 -23.88
C ILE A 582 15.16 22.65 -23.67
N ALA A 583 15.47 23.57 -22.75
CA ALA A 583 16.85 23.90 -22.39
C ALA A 583 17.64 22.75 -21.75
N LEU A 584 16.94 21.73 -21.22
CA LEU A 584 17.58 20.52 -20.69
C LEU A 584 18.08 19.60 -21.80
N LEU A 585 17.60 19.77 -23.04
CA LEU A 585 17.93 18.91 -24.19
C LEU A 585 19.11 19.45 -25.02
N GLY A 586 19.65 20.61 -24.65
CA GLY A 586 20.80 21.25 -25.28
C GLY A 586 20.46 22.18 -26.46
N GLU A 587 21.46 22.95 -26.90
CA GLU A 587 21.30 24.03 -27.89
C GLU A 587 20.69 23.56 -29.22
N GLU A 588 21.07 22.39 -29.74
CA GLU A 588 20.50 21.85 -30.99
C GLU A 588 18.98 21.61 -30.89
N ALA A 589 18.50 21.19 -29.72
CA ALA A 589 17.08 20.95 -29.48
C ALA A 589 16.32 22.28 -29.34
N GLU A 590 16.91 23.26 -28.65
CA GLU A 590 16.36 24.62 -28.56
C GLU A 590 16.23 25.28 -29.93
N GLU A 591 17.26 25.20 -30.77
CA GLU A 591 17.23 25.76 -32.12
C GLU A 591 16.11 25.11 -32.95
N ARG A 592 16.02 23.78 -32.92
CA ARG A 592 14.96 23.04 -33.62
C ARG A 592 13.57 23.41 -33.14
N TRP A 593 13.39 23.59 -31.84
CA TRP A 593 12.13 23.99 -31.25
C TRP A 593 11.76 25.41 -31.68
N ARG A 594 12.71 26.35 -31.65
CA ARG A 594 12.53 27.72 -32.12
C ARG A 594 12.14 27.77 -33.61
N GLU A 595 12.81 27.00 -34.45
CA GLU A 595 12.45 26.87 -35.88
C GLU A 595 11.05 26.30 -36.09
N CYS A 596 10.68 25.28 -35.30
CA CYS A 596 9.34 24.72 -35.33
C CYS A 596 8.28 25.77 -34.96
N LEU A 597 8.48 26.51 -33.87
CA LEU A 597 7.58 27.58 -33.45
C LEU A 597 7.43 28.67 -34.53
N LEU A 598 8.53 29.07 -35.17
CA LEU A 598 8.51 29.99 -36.30
C LEU A 598 7.74 29.43 -37.51
N ALA A 599 7.88 28.14 -37.81
CA ALA A 599 7.13 27.46 -38.86
C ALA A 599 5.63 27.37 -38.52
N THR A 600 5.28 27.07 -37.27
CA THR A 600 3.88 27.04 -36.80
C THR A 600 3.23 28.42 -36.91
N LEU A 601 3.95 29.51 -36.62
CA LEU A 601 3.46 30.88 -36.85
C LEU A 601 3.20 31.23 -38.33
N ARG A 602 3.66 30.42 -39.28
CA ARG A 602 3.38 30.56 -40.72
C ARG A 602 2.23 29.65 -41.17
N ALA A 603 1.71 28.78 -40.30
CA ALA A 603 0.59 27.92 -40.61
C ALA A 603 -0.67 28.74 -40.93
N ARG A 604 -1.45 28.26 -41.90
CA ARG A 604 -2.72 28.91 -42.27
C ARG A 604 -3.77 28.63 -41.19
N ALA A 605 -4.56 29.64 -40.84
CA ALA A 605 -5.64 29.53 -39.86
C ALA A 605 -5.18 29.00 -38.48
N LEU A 606 -4.04 29.48 -38.00
CA LEU A 606 -3.56 29.18 -36.64
C LEU A 606 -4.52 29.84 -35.62
N PRO A 607 -5.10 29.09 -34.66
CA PRO A 607 -5.97 29.64 -33.63
C PRO A 607 -5.27 30.74 -32.83
N GLY A 608 -6.02 31.82 -32.51
CA GLY A 608 -5.50 32.98 -31.81
C GLY A 608 -4.69 32.61 -30.56
N LEU A 609 -5.24 31.72 -29.72
CA LEU A 609 -4.60 31.25 -28.49
C LEU A 609 -3.18 30.72 -28.69
N LEU A 610 -2.96 29.88 -29.71
CA LEU A 610 -1.64 29.35 -30.04
C LEU A 610 -0.74 30.42 -30.66
N ALA A 611 -1.28 31.21 -31.59
CA ALA A 611 -0.52 32.28 -32.25
C ALA A 611 0.01 33.31 -31.25
N GLY A 612 -0.80 33.73 -30.29
CA GLY A 612 -0.41 34.64 -29.22
C GLY A 612 0.66 34.03 -28.32
N ARG A 613 0.46 32.79 -27.87
CA ARG A 613 1.39 32.12 -26.97
C ARG A 613 2.75 31.83 -27.62
N ILE A 614 2.76 31.35 -28.86
CA ILE A 614 4.01 31.08 -29.60
C ILE A 614 4.76 32.39 -29.86
N THR A 615 4.05 33.48 -30.21
CA THR A 615 4.67 34.81 -30.38
C THR A 615 5.32 35.26 -29.07
N ARG A 616 4.67 35.02 -27.93
CA ARG A 616 5.22 35.34 -26.61
C ARG A 616 6.48 34.53 -26.29
N ILE A 617 6.44 33.21 -26.49
CA ILE A 617 7.59 32.32 -26.27
C ILE A 617 8.79 32.76 -27.11
N LEU A 618 8.57 33.08 -28.39
CA LEU A 618 9.65 33.53 -29.28
C LEU A 618 10.18 34.92 -28.93
N LEU A 619 9.36 35.81 -28.36
CA LEU A 619 9.84 37.09 -27.84
C LEU A 619 10.75 36.87 -26.61
N ASP A 620 10.32 36.02 -25.69
CA ASP A 620 11.06 35.72 -24.46
C ASP A 620 12.40 35.01 -24.73
N GLY A 621 12.47 34.21 -25.79
CA GLY A 621 13.68 33.52 -26.24
C GLY A 621 14.43 34.19 -27.39
N GLU A 622 14.24 35.50 -27.62
CA GLU A 622 14.90 36.31 -28.67
C GLU A 622 14.76 35.78 -30.12
N GLY A 623 13.78 34.92 -30.37
CA GLY A 623 13.43 34.40 -31.70
C GLY A 623 12.62 35.37 -32.57
N LEU A 624 12.03 36.41 -31.97
CA LEU A 624 11.37 37.53 -32.65
C LEU A 624 11.78 38.85 -32.01
N THR A 625 11.97 39.89 -32.82
CA THR A 625 12.19 41.24 -32.28
C THR A 625 10.89 41.84 -31.76
N PRO A 626 10.94 42.83 -30.85
CA PRO A 626 9.77 43.60 -30.47
C PRO A 626 9.02 44.22 -31.67
N GLU A 627 9.74 44.62 -32.72
CA GLU A 627 9.16 45.12 -33.96
C GLU A 627 8.37 44.04 -34.72
N ASP A 628 8.89 42.81 -34.80
CA ASP A 628 8.18 41.68 -35.41
C ASP A 628 6.88 41.36 -34.66
N VAL A 629 6.95 41.37 -33.32
CA VAL A 629 5.80 41.15 -32.44
C VAL A 629 4.77 42.26 -32.61
N ALA A 630 5.20 43.53 -32.59
CA ALA A 630 4.34 44.68 -32.82
C ALA A 630 3.63 44.59 -34.17
N GLY A 631 4.34 44.21 -35.24
CA GLY A 631 3.77 44.02 -36.57
C GLY A 631 2.75 42.87 -36.62
N ARG A 632 3.01 41.75 -35.94
CA ARG A 632 2.06 40.63 -35.83
C ARG A 632 0.81 41.02 -35.05
N MET A 633 1.00 41.67 -33.91
CA MET A 633 -0.08 42.13 -33.04
C MET A 633 -0.97 43.15 -33.75
N SER A 634 -0.38 44.12 -34.47
CA SER A 634 -1.14 45.10 -35.25
C SER A 634 -2.01 44.46 -36.35
N ARG A 635 -1.52 43.38 -37.00
CA ARG A 635 -2.31 42.64 -38.00
C ARG A 635 -3.47 41.89 -37.37
N THR A 636 -3.23 41.17 -36.28
CA THR A 636 -4.25 40.34 -35.60
C THR A 636 -5.30 41.21 -34.89
N LEU A 637 -4.89 42.30 -34.25
CA LEU A 637 -5.77 43.22 -33.52
C LEU A 637 -6.41 44.29 -34.41
N SER A 638 -6.33 44.14 -35.73
CA SER A 638 -6.94 45.06 -36.69
C SER A 638 -8.47 44.95 -36.68
N PRO A 639 -9.23 46.04 -36.93
CA PRO A 639 -10.70 46.02 -36.88
C PRO A 639 -11.39 45.01 -37.80
N GLY A 640 -10.69 44.46 -38.79
CA GLY A 640 -11.24 43.48 -39.74
C GLY A 640 -11.14 42.01 -39.29
N SER A 641 -10.59 41.73 -38.10
CA SER A 641 -10.48 40.37 -37.56
C SER A 641 -11.61 40.04 -36.59
N ASP A 642 -11.92 38.76 -36.42
CA ASP A 642 -12.96 38.30 -35.49
C ASP A 642 -12.60 38.66 -34.01
N PRO A 643 -13.50 39.32 -33.25
CA PRO A 643 -13.22 39.71 -31.87
C PRO A 643 -12.90 38.55 -30.91
N ALA A 644 -13.48 37.38 -31.12
CA ALA A 644 -13.20 36.21 -30.27
C ALA A 644 -11.79 35.66 -30.55
N ASP A 645 -11.37 35.63 -31.82
CA ASP A 645 -9.99 35.28 -32.20
C ASP A 645 -8.96 36.28 -31.68
N GLN A 646 -9.28 37.57 -31.69
CA GLN A 646 -8.46 38.63 -31.08
C GLN A 646 -8.29 38.41 -29.57
N ALA A 647 -9.39 38.17 -28.86
CA ALA A 647 -9.38 37.92 -27.42
C ALA A 647 -8.59 36.66 -27.06
N ALA A 648 -8.74 35.58 -27.84
CA ALA A 648 -7.98 34.35 -27.67
C ALA A 648 -6.48 34.57 -27.92
N TRP A 649 -6.11 35.38 -28.91
CA TRP A 649 -4.72 35.75 -29.18
C TRP A 649 -4.10 36.52 -28.02
N VAL A 650 -4.81 37.53 -27.49
CA VAL A 650 -4.36 38.28 -26.32
C VAL A 650 -4.23 37.38 -25.09
N GLU A 651 -5.18 36.47 -24.87
CA GLU A 651 -5.09 35.48 -23.78
C GLU A 651 -3.81 34.64 -23.88
N GLY A 652 -3.51 34.11 -25.07
CA GLY A 652 -2.30 33.33 -25.31
C GLY A 652 -1.02 34.15 -25.12
N PHE A 653 -1.01 35.39 -25.61
CA PHE A 653 0.15 36.28 -25.52
C PHE A 653 0.45 36.74 -24.09
N LEU A 654 -0.60 37.00 -23.29
CA LEU A 654 -0.49 37.42 -21.90
C LEU A 654 -0.29 36.24 -20.93
N ALA A 655 -0.41 35.00 -21.38
CA ALA A 655 -0.13 33.84 -20.55
C ALA A 655 1.37 33.76 -20.20
N GLY A 656 1.68 33.55 -18.92
CA GLY A 656 3.06 33.46 -18.40
C GLY A 656 3.46 34.65 -17.52
N ASP A 657 4.76 34.92 -17.42
CA ASP A 657 5.28 36.04 -16.60
C ASP A 657 4.97 37.40 -17.25
N ALA A 658 4.51 38.32 -16.41
CA ALA A 658 4.04 39.65 -16.78
C ALA A 658 5.16 40.67 -16.99
N LEU A 659 6.38 40.40 -16.49
CA LEU A 659 7.42 41.42 -16.33
C LEU A 659 7.80 42.11 -17.65
N LEU A 660 8.10 41.34 -18.70
CA LEU A 660 8.54 41.88 -19.99
C LEU A 660 7.43 42.65 -20.72
N ILE A 661 6.16 42.27 -20.52
CA ILE A 661 5.01 43.01 -21.08
C ILE A 661 4.87 44.35 -20.38
N ILE A 662 5.06 44.41 -19.05
CA ILE A 662 4.95 45.65 -18.28
C ILE A 662 6.07 46.65 -18.67
N GLU A 663 7.25 46.16 -19.03
CA GLU A 663 8.38 47.02 -19.39
C GLU A 663 8.33 47.50 -20.85
N ASP A 664 7.90 46.68 -21.82
CA ASP A 664 7.86 47.09 -23.24
C ASP A 664 6.67 48.04 -23.54
N ARG A 665 7.00 49.34 -23.65
CA ARG A 665 6.02 50.41 -23.95
C ARG A 665 5.35 50.28 -25.31
N ARG A 666 5.94 49.61 -26.30
CA ARG A 666 5.34 49.47 -27.64
C ARG A 666 4.24 48.43 -27.61
N ILE A 667 4.50 47.30 -26.97
CA ILE A 667 3.54 46.21 -26.80
C ILE A 667 2.35 46.69 -25.96
N LEU A 668 2.61 47.39 -24.85
CA LEU A 668 1.53 47.95 -24.02
C LEU A 668 0.65 48.96 -24.78
N ARG A 669 1.27 49.85 -25.57
CA ARG A 669 0.51 50.84 -26.37
C ARG A 669 -0.43 50.16 -27.36
N LEU A 670 0.03 49.13 -28.05
CA LEU A 670 -0.79 48.40 -29.01
C LEU A 670 -1.96 47.64 -28.33
N LEU A 671 -1.75 47.11 -27.12
CA LEU A 671 -2.83 46.50 -26.33
C LEU A 671 -3.85 47.55 -25.87
N ASP A 672 -3.39 48.69 -25.35
CA ASP A 672 -4.24 49.81 -24.94
C ASP A 672 -5.06 50.34 -26.12
N GLU A 673 -4.42 50.52 -27.27
CA GLU A 673 -5.06 51.02 -28.49
C GLU A 673 -6.09 50.02 -29.06
N TRP A 674 -5.85 48.72 -28.95
CA TRP A 674 -6.85 47.70 -29.28
C TRP A 674 -8.06 47.78 -28.36
N VAL A 675 -7.85 47.86 -27.04
CA VAL A 675 -8.94 48.01 -26.06
C VAL A 675 -9.77 49.27 -26.32
N ARG A 676 -9.14 50.38 -26.73
CA ARG A 676 -9.84 51.63 -27.07
C ARG A 676 -10.66 51.53 -28.37
N ARG A 677 -10.39 50.57 -29.25
CA ARG A 677 -11.01 50.43 -30.58
C ARG A 677 -12.15 49.41 -30.66
N ILE A 678 -12.19 48.44 -29.75
CA ILE A 678 -13.27 47.44 -29.71
C ILE A 678 -14.56 48.06 -29.18
N ASP A 679 -15.70 47.67 -29.76
CA ASP A 679 -17.01 48.14 -29.32
C ASP A 679 -17.47 47.48 -28.02
N ASP A 680 -18.50 48.04 -27.37
CA ASP A 680 -18.99 47.59 -26.07
C ASP A 680 -19.36 46.10 -26.04
N ARG A 681 -19.94 45.54 -27.12
CA ARG A 681 -20.32 44.11 -27.16
C ARG A 681 -19.08 43.23 -27.32
N ALA A 682 -18.19 43.59 -28.24
CA ALA A 682 -16.91 42.90 -28.42
C ALA A 682 -16.03 42.92 -27.15
N PHE A 683 -16.05 44.03 -26.41
CA PHE A 683 -15.35 44.15 -25.12
C PHE A 683 -15.93 43.19 -24.08
N VAL A 684 -17.26 43.11 -23.95
CA VAL A 684 -17.93 42.18 -23.03
C VAL A 684 -17.60 40.72 -23.37
N ASP A 685 -17.56 40.39 -24.66
CA ASP A 685 -17.22 39.04 -25.13
C ASP A 685 -15.74 38.68 -24.87
N ALA A 686 -14.83 39.67 -24.88
CA ALA A 686 -13.40 39.49 -24.60
C ALA A 686 -13.04 39.43 -23.10
N LEU A 687 -13.90 39.97 -22.21
CA LEU A 687 -13.65 40.05 -20.76
C LEU A 687 -13.28 38.71 -20.10
N PRO A 688 -13.95 37.57 -20.38
CA PRO A 688 -13.59 36.28 -19.76
C PRO A 688 -12.15 35.85 -20.05
N SER A 689 -11.69 36.01 -21.29
CA SER A 689 -10.34 35.67 -21.74
C SER A 689 -9.29 36.58 -21.11
N LEU A 690 -9.54 37.90 -21.12
CA LEU A 690 -8.67 38.89 -20.47
C LEU A 690 -8.56 38.65 -18.96
N ARG A 691 -9.69 38.34 -18.30
CA ARG A 691 -9.72 38.05 -16.86
C ARG A 691 -8.97 36.76 -16.52
N ARG A 692 -9.05 35.74 -17.37
CA ARG A 692 -8.31 34.49 -17.20
C ARG A 692 -6.80 34.73 -17.33
N ALA A 693 -6.38 35.44 -18.38
CA ALA A 693 -4.98 35.77 -18.62
C ALA A 693 -4.38 36.59 -17.46
N LEU A 694 -4.98 37.73 -17.12
CA LEU A 694 -4.50 38.60 -16.05
C LEU A 694 -4.70 37.98 -14.65
N GLY A 695 -5.66 37.06 -14.50
CA GLY A 695 -5.94 36.34 -13.26
C GLY A 695 -4.80 35.43 -12.84
N SER A 696 -4.04 34.90 -13.80
CA SER A 696 -2.84 34.08 -13.54
C SER A 696 -1.68 34.88 -12.95
N TRP A 697 -1.70 36.22 -13.09
CA TRP A 697 -0.63 37.09 -12.62
C TRP A 697 -0.77 37.45 -11.14
N SER A 698 0.38 37.68 -10.50
CA SER A 698 0.45 38.14 -9.12
C SER A 698 -0.31 39.46 -8.92
N LYS A 699 -0.79 39.71 -7.69
CA LYS A 699 -1.43 40.99 -7.33
C LYS A 699 -0.46 42.17 -7.48
N ALA A 700 0.86 41.94 -7.40
CA ALA A 700 1.87 42.97 -7.62
C ALA A 700 1.97 43.33 -9.11
N SER A 701 2.07 42.34 -9.99
CA SER A 701 2.16 42.51 -11.45
C SER A 701 0.94 43.23 -12.01
N ARG A 702 -0.28 42.86 -11.58
CA ARG A 702 -1.51 43.56 -11.96
C ARG A 702 -1.53 45.04 -11.52
N ARG A 703 -1.01 45.34 -10.32
CA ARG A 703 -0.89 46.72 -9.83
C ARG A 703 0.20 47.51 -10.56
N ALA A 704 1.27 46.86 -11.01
CA ALA A 704 2.31 47.48 -11.81
C ALA A 704 1.76 47.84 -13.20
N LEU A 705 1.08 46.89 -13.87
CA LEU A 705 0.38 47.15 -15.13
C LEU A 705 -0.60 48.32 -15.01
N ALA A 706 -1.47 48.31 -13.99
CA ALA A 706 -2.45 49.38 -13.78
C ALA A 706 -1.80 50.75 -13.55
N ARG A 707 -0.69 50.80 -12.79
CA ARG A 707 0.08 52.05 -12.59
C ARG A 707 0.69 52.55 -13.89
N ARG A 708 1.30 51.64 -14.68
CA ARG A 708 1.93 51.94 -15.97
C ARG A 708 0.91 52.49 -16.98
N LEU A 709 -0.29 51.89 -17.05
CA LEU A 709 -1.39 52.37 -17.90
C LEU A 709 -1.96 53.71 -17.40
N ALA A 710 -2.10 53.90 -16.09
CA ALA A 710 -2.60 55.16 -15.51
C ALA A 710 -1.64 56.35 -15.71
N GLN A 711 -0.35 56.09 -15.94
CA GLN A 711 0.66 57.10 -16.25
C GLN A 711 0.72 57.47 -17.76
N GLY A 712 -0.05 56.78 -18.62
CA GLY A 712 0.02 56.89 -20.07
C GLY A 712 -0.67 58.10 -20.68
N GLU A 713 0.02 59.25 -20.71
CA GLU A 713 -0.03 60.35 -21.72
C GLU A 713 0.80 61.60 -21.31
N GLN A 714 1.51 61.61 -20.17
CA GLN A 714 2.19 62.82 -19.66
C GLN A 714 3.67 63.00 -20.03
N ALA A 715 4.25 62.18 -20.91
CA ALA A 715 5.68 62.23 -21.22
C ALA A 715 6.02 62.29 -22.73
N ASP A 716 5.22 63.02 -23.52
CA ASP A 716 5.50 63.23 -24.95
C ASP A 716 6.07 64.64 -25.27
N THR A 717 6.81 65.23 -24.32
CA THR A 717 7.52 66.52 -24.55
C THR A 717 8.93 66.55 -23.97
N THR A 718 9.75 65.52 -24.20
CA THR A 718 11.22 65.71 -24.16
C THR A 718 11.89 64.65 -25.02
N ASP A 719 12.59 65.13 -26.04
CA ASP A 719 13.63 64.44 -26.82
C ASP A 719 14.70 63.82 -25.89
N PRO A 720 15.38 62.73 -26.27
CA PRO A 720 16.14 61.88 -25.36
C PRO A 720 17.58 62.36 -25.20
N THR A 721 18.01 62.51 -23.95
CA THR A 721 19.40 62.24 -23.54
C THR A 721 19.34 61.07 -22.57
N GLY A 722 19.60 59.88 -23.09
CA GLY A 722 19.30 58.58 -22.47
C GLY A 722 20.43 57.95 -21.66
N ASP A 723 21.26 58.73 -20.96
CA ASP A 723 22.39 58.14 -20.20
C ASP A 723 22.11 57.97 -18.70
N ASP A 724 21.22 58.77 -18.09
CA ASP A 724 21.13 58.81 -16.62
C ASP A 724 20.23 57.71 -15.98
N GLU A 725 19.20 57.21 -16.69
CA GLU A 725 18.29 56.19 -16.12
C GLU A 725 18.82 54.74 -16.26
N GLU A 726 19.63 54.44 -17.29
CA GLU A 726 20.27 53.12 -17.44
C GLU A 726 21.40 52.93 -16.42
N GLU A 727 22.16 53.99 -16.10
CA GLU A 727 23.27 53.91 -15.13
C GLU A 727 22.77 53.70 -13.69
N GLU A 728 21.64 54.32 -13.30
CA GLU A 728 21.01 54.08 -11.99
C GLU A 728 20.38 52.69 -11.86
N MET A 729 19.76 52.16 -12.93
CA MET A 729 19.17 50.82 -12.92
C MET A 729 20.24 49.72 -12.90
N LEU A 730 21.32 49.87 -13.67
CA LEU A 730 22.48 48.95 -13.64
C LEU A 730 23.18 49.00 -12.28
N ALA A 731 23.32 50.18 -11.66
CA ALA A 731 23.88 50.32 -10.32
C ALA A 731 23.01 49.65 -9.25
N PHE A 732 21.67 49.68 -9.39
CA PHE A 732 20.74 49.01 -8.49
C PHE A 732 20.67 47.49 -8.70
N ALA A 733 20.84 47.02 -9.94
CA ALA A 733 20.79 45.60 -10.30
C ALA A 733 22.12 44.85 -10.06
N ALA A 734 23.25 45.54 -10.08
CA ALA A 734 24.58 44.93 -9.92
C ALA A 734 24.76 44.09 -8.62
N PRO A 735 24.28 44.53 -7.43
CA PRO A 735 24.37 43.71 -6.21
C PRO A 735 23.49 42.45 -6.27
N VAL A 736 22.33 42.55 -6.93
CA VAL A 736 21.38 41.43 -7.10
C VAL A 736 21.96 40.40 -8.08
N LEU A 737 22.50 40.85 -9.21
CA LEU A 737 23.16 39.99 -10.18
C LEU A 737 24.44 39.35 -9.62
N ALA A 738 25.22 40.07 -8.81
CA ALA A 738 26.35 39.50 -8.08
C ALA A 738 25.92 38.42 -7.07
N THR A 739 24.80 38.64 -6.38
CA THR A 739 24.24 37.66 -5.43
C THR A 739 23.70 36.43 -6.16
N VAL A 740 23.01 36.61 -7.28
CA VAL A 740 22.53 35.51 -8.14
C VAL A 740 23.69 34.72 -8.75
N GLY A 741 24.74 35.40 -9.21
CA GLY A 741 25.98 34.75 -9.68
C GLY A 741 26.69 33.93 -8.59
N THR A 742 26.61 34.39 -7.34
CA THR A 742 27.14 33.67 -6.17
C THR A 742 26.29 32.44 -5.82
N ILE A 743 24.96 32.53 -5.97
CA ILE A 743 24.01 31.43 -5.72
C ILE A 743 24.08 30.36 -6.82
N LEU A 744 24.33 30.75 -8.06
CA LEU A 744 24.41 29.86 -9.22
C LEU A 744 25.81 29.28 -9.48
N GLY A 745 26.78 29.52 -8.59
CA GLY A 745 28.07 28.81 -8.60
C GLY A 745 29.12 29.31 -9.61
N GLY A 746 29.04 30.57 -10.05
CA GLY A 746 30.06 31.17 -10.91
C GLY A 746 31.36 31.49 -10.16
N GLY A 747 32.34 30.59 -10.22
CA GLY A 747 33.74 30.91 -9.93
C GLY A 747 34.29 31.90 -10.95
N ARG A 748 35.13 32.83 -10.49
CA ARG A 748 35.99 33.66 -11.36
C ARG A 748 36.89 32.81 -12.24
#